data_AF-A0A5C9CPX4-F1
#
_entry.id   AF-A0A5C9CPX4-F1
#
_cell.length_a   1.000
_cell.length_b   1.000
_cell.length_c   1.000
_cell.angle_alpha   90.00
_cell.angle_beta   90.00
_cell.angle_gamma   90.00
#
_symmetry.space_group_name_H-M   'P 1'
#
loop_
_entity.id
_entity.type
_entity.pdbx_description
1 polymer ?
#
loop_
_entity_poly.entity_id
_entity_poly.type
_entity_poly.pdbx_seq_one_letter_code
_entity_poly.pdbx_strand_id
1 'polypeptide(L)'
;MAKIVTNIPAEFEQVAAAIGLEDELLTAKELAVLSIFESLKKAPSFEKFPGSTLLRKCQPGRVLCEQGAAGATAFTILTTRDVVSLREVQIKTIRKEVEDRAAGRSRDDLHPQFARMTNNDLWERENEYLNEVQRLKPRAEELERPENKSNTALRQRATAHLLVNLDGNAAHGSLWQQAARWLTGRRLARKLPKWIAIDGADVNVETKMAPLHEGDLFGEMSCINRAPRSATVAADGECYMLEMLRNVLDMLHSDPAYKERMDTVYKQRVLEGHIRRLSIFEELSDTEFGKLRDAIELIEVPTGGLIFEQLDPSESFFVIRSGLVKVVANAWTQTRASECSAAQWTELAKEIGDSKSPATELKSKVRTALPASARESDQAALLAGLNEFICKGELHTQLGKTTTDVAIAIDSQTVTLAMQDFPDDPKKWSDLEVRTFHRLVLEHVFANMPRRAATAGPRRTLSYLGRGDYFGEIGVIANEPRSATVYAYDHPDGGANQRVPDSRTGAVPSRVELVKISKAAFQELVASSPKLKAKVDAVIAQRKQRSVQQTQTDASSFVSAQSQSPEFEQLGLIQGQKLMLIDLDRCTRCNQCVEACVAAHDDGHTRLYLDGPRFENYLVPISCRSCLDPVCMIGCPVGSINRGDKGEIVIENWCIGCGMCADQCPYGSILMNPLTKPVELSNQARQALGAESEIKSITEQAVVCDLCSSLPSQSPSCVYACPHDAAMRVHAQDFFLSGRK
;
A
#
# COMPACT_ATOMS: atom_id res chain seq x y z
N MET A 1 -22.91 -37.90 1.01
CA MET A 1 -23.12 -36.52 0.54
C MET A 1 -23.85 -35.59 1.53
N ALA A 2 -24.60 -36.07 2.53
CA ALA A 2 -25.37 -35.21 3.46
C ALA A 2 -24.93 -35.20 4.95
N LYS A 3 -23.85 -35.89 5.35
CA LYS A 3 -23.56 -36.13 6.78
C LYS A 3 -22.70 -35.09 7.50
N ILE A 4 -21.98 -34.21 6.79
CA ILE A 4 -21.05 -33.23 7.43
C ILE A 4 -21.67 -31.81 7.47
N VAL A 5 -22.52 -31.47 6.49
CA VAL A 5 -23.15 -30.14 6.34
C VAL A 5 -24.15 -29.80 7.46
N THR A 6 -24.62 -30.79 8.24
CA THR A 6 -25.58 -30.59 9.34
C THR A 6 -24.97 -30.00 10.63
N ASN A 7 -23.67 -29.68 10.64
CA ASN A 7 -22.92 -29.38 11.87
C ASN A 7 -22.48 -27.92 12.06
N ILE A 8 -23.07 -27.02 11.28
CA ILE A 8 -22.83 -25.59 11.38
C ILE A 8 -24.11 -24.92 11.92
N PRO A 9 -24.04 -24.03 12.93
CA PRO A 9 -25.20 -23.26 13.38
C PRO A 9 -25.88 -22.55 12.20
N ALA A 10 -27.22 -22.49 12.17
CA ALA A 10 -28.00 -21.97 11.03
C ALA A 10 -27.61 -20.54 10.60
N GLU A 11 -27.01 -19.76 11.50
CA GLU A 11 -26.45 -18.43 11.29
C GLU A 11 -25.20 -18.38 10.38
N PHE A 12 -24.57 -19.52 10.05
CA PHE A 12 -23.40 -19.61 9.17
C PHE A 12 -23.66 -20.42 7.87
N GLU A 13 -24.92 -20.50 7.43
CA GLU A 13 -25.34 -21.23 6.23
C GLU A 13 -24.58 -20.84 4.94
N GLN A 14 -24.14 -19.58 4.84
CA GLN A 14 -23.31 -19.09 3.72
C GLN A 14 -21.89 -19.67 3.73
N VAL A 15 -21.32 -19.98 4.90
CA VAL A 15 -20.01 -20.65 5.03
C VAL A 15 -20.16 -22.14 4.76
N ALA A 16 -21.30 -22.74 5.15
CA ALA A 16 -21.61 -24.16 4.96
C ALA A 16 -21.55 -24.64 3.51
N ALA A 17 -21.93 -23.77 2.55
CA ALA A 17 -21.88 -24.08 1.12
C ALA A 17 -20.45 -24.19 0.56
N ALA A 18 -19.43 -23.67 1.26
CA ALA A 18 -18.02 -23.62 0.85
C ALA A 18 -17.10 -24.60 1.61
N ILE A 19 -17.66 -25.39 2.54
CA ILE A 19 -16.92 -26.41 3.29
C ILE A 19 -16.93 -27.71 2.47
N GLY A 20 -15.74 -28.13 2.03
CA GLY A 20 -15.57 -29.41 1.34
C GLY A 20 -15.79 -30.60 2.28
N LEU A 21 -16.01 -31.79 1.71
CA LEU A 21 -16.27 -33.03 2.48
C LEU A 21 -15.13 -33.41 3.46
N GLU A 22 -13.93 -32.86 3.31
CA GLU A 22 -12.74 -33.15 4.13
C GLU A 22 -12.32 -31.99 5.05
N ASP A 23 -13.07 -30.88 5.07
CA ASP A 23 -12.69 -29.71 5.85
C ASP A 23 -13.17 -29.83 7.32
N GLU A 24 -12.33 -29.44 8.28
CA GLU A 24 -12.55 -29.62 9.72
C GLU A 24 -12.57 -28.28 10.47
N LEU A 25 -13.63 -28.03 11.24
CA LEU A 25 -13.66 -26.99 12.27
C LEU A 25 -12.81 -27.41 13.47
N LEU A 26 -11.83 -26.59 13.84
CA LEU A 26 -10.96 -26.84 14.98
C LEU A 26 -11.49 -26.17 16.26
N THR A 27 -11.34 -26.87 17.38
CA THR A 27 -11.62 -26.35 18.72
C THR A 27 -10.48 -25.47 19.24
N ALA A 28 -10.75 -24.69 20.28
CA ALA A 28 -9.73 -23.85 20.93
C ALA A 28 -8.50 -24.65 21.39
N LYS A 29 -8.72 -25.88 21.91
CA LYS A 29 -7.65 -26.77 22.38
C LYS A 29 -6.78 -27.28 21.24
N GLU A 30 -7.37 -27.55 20.08
CA GLU A 30 -6.66 -28.00 18.87
C GLU A 30 -5.87 -26.87 18.22
N LEU A 31 -6.45 -25.68 18.13
CA LEU A 31 -5.78 -24.49 17.60
C LEU A 31 -4.56 -24.11 18.46
N ALA A 32 -4.64 -24.24 19.77
CA ALA A 32 -3.53 -23.93 20.69
C ALA A 32 -2.26 -24.79 20.48
N VAL A 33 -2.37 -25.92 19.79
CA VAL A 33 -1.23 -26.83 19.51
C VAL A 33 -0.47 -26.42 18.25
N LEU A 34 -1.08 -25.65 17.36
CA LEU A 34 -0.45 -25.23 16.12
C LEU A 34 0.62 -24.18 16.40
N SER A 35 1.77 -24.32 15.76
CA SER A 35 2.93 -23.43 15.91
C SER A 35 2.63 -21.95 15.64
N ILE A 36 1.62 -21.64 14.82
CA ILE A 36 1.17 -20.27 14.57
C ILE A 36 0.55 -19.60 15.81
N PHE A 37 -0.07 -20.38 16.70
CA PHE A 37 -0.68 -19.90 17.94
C PHE A 37 0.16 -20.19 19.19
N GLU A 38 1.30 -20.88 19.04
CA GLU A 38 2.21 -21.17 20.14
C GLU A 38 2.69 -19.86 20.79
N SER A 39 2.83 -19.82 22.12
CA SER A 39 3.31 -18.67 22.90
C SER A 39 2.53 -17.34 22.79
N LEU A 40 1.31 -17.33 22.26
CA LEU A 40 0.44 -16.15 22.36
C LEU A 40 0.18 -15.80 23.83
N LYS A 41 0.32 -14.53 24.21
CA LYS A 41 0.08 -14.07 25.60
C LYS A 41 -1.39 -14.22 25.99
N LYS A 42 -2.29 -14.10 25.01
CA LYS A 42 -3.71 -14.42 25.16
C LYS A 42 -4.07 -15.45 24.11
N ALA A 43 -4.40 -16.66 24.54
CA ALA A 43 -4.99 -17.64 23.64
C ALA A 43 -6.25 -17.03 23.00
N PRO A 44 -6.42 -17.12 21.69
CA PRO A 44 -7.60 -16.59 21.07
C PRO A 44 -8.85 -17.21 21.67
N SER A 45 -9.86 -16.37 21.87
CA SER A 45 -11.14 -16.84 22.39
C SER A 45 -11.91 -17.49 21.23
N PHE A 46 -11.38 -18.61 20.75
CA PHE A 46 -11.97 -19.39 19.65
C PHE A 46 -13.38 -19.89 20.00
N GLU A 47 -13.68 -20.02 21.30
CA GLU A 47 -15.02 -20.31 21.82
C GLU A 47 -16.03 -19.18 21.60
N LYS A 48 -15.58 -17.92 21.49
CA LYS A 48 -16.46 -16.77 21.18
C LYS A 48 -16.79 -16.64 19.70
N PHE A 49 -15.99 -17.27 18.83
CA PHE A 49 -16.12 -17.17 17.37
C PHE A 49 -16.01 -18.55 16.72
N PRO A 50 -16.95 -19.46 16.98
CA PRO A 50 -17.00 -20.76 16.30
C PRO A 50 -17.09 -20.54 14.78
N GLY A 51 -16.38 -21.34 13.98
CA GLY A 51 -16.34 -21.18 12.52
C GLY A 51 -15.38 -20.12 11.99
N SER A 52 -14.64 -19.42 12.87
CA SER A 52 -13.65 -18.41 12.45
C SER A 52 -12.34 -19.00 11.92
N THR A 53 -12.15 -20.31 12.08
CA THR A 53 -11.02 -21.05 11.51
C THR A 53 -11.50 -22.37 10.91
N LEU A 54 -10.86 -22.80 9.83
CA LEU A 54 -11.18 -24.03 9.12
C LEU A 54 -9.89 -24.71 8.67
N LEU A 55 -9.73 -25.99 9.00
CA LEU A 55 -8.67 -26.82 8.46
C LEU A 55 -9.13 -27.42 7.13
N ARG A 56 -8.36 -27.21 6.06
CA ARG A 56 -8.61 -27.77 4.73
C ARG A 56 -7.52 -28.77 4.37
N LYS A 57 -7.90 -30.01 4.06
CA LYS A 57 -6.99 -31.00 3.47
C LYS A 57 -6.94 -30.79 1.95
N CYS A 58 -5.76 -30.52 1.42
CA CYS A 58 -5.58 -30.12 0.03
C CYS A 58 -4.84 -31.22 -0.73
N GLN A 59 -5.42 -31.64 -1.85
CA GLN A 59 -4.79 -32.55 -2.81
C GLN A 59 -4.04 -31.74 -3.88
N PRO A 60 -3.05 -32.35 -4.57
CA PRO A 60 -2.37 -31.71 -5.69
C PRO A 60 -3.38 -31.18 -6.73
N GLY A 61 -3.17 -29.94 -7.20
CA GLY A 61 -4.05 -29.26 -8.14
C GLY A 61 -5.26 -28.54 -7.52
N ARG A 62 -5.54 -28.72 -6.22
CA ARG A 62 -6.62 -27.97 -5.53
C ARG A 62 -6.27 -26.47 -5.52
N VAL A 63 -7.13 -25.65 -6.12
CA VAL A 63 -7.05 -24.19 -6.04
C VAL A 63 -7.45 -23.73 -4.63
N LEU A 64 -6.57 -22.98 -3.99
CA LEU A 64 -6.70 -22.51 -2.60
C LEU A 64 -7.33 -21.11 -2.55
N CYS A 65 -6.93 -20.25 -3.48
CA CYS A 65 -7.59 -18.96 -3.72
C CYS A 65 -7.35 -18.52 -5.16
N GLU A 66 -8.25 -17.71 -5.71
CA GLU A 66 -8.16 -17.20 -7.09
C GLU A 66 -7.79 -15.73 -7.11
N GLN A 67 -6.93 -15.34 -8.05
CA GLN A 67 -6.60 -13.95 -8.35
C GLN A 67 -7.86 -13.13 -8.64
N GLY A 68 -7.95 -11.93 -8.07
CA GLY A 68 -9.09 -11.03 -8.23
C GLY A 68 -10.31 -11.37 -7.36
N ALA A 69 -10.34 -12.53 -6.69
CA ALA A 69 -11.42 -12.85 -5.74
C ALA A 69 -11.35 -11.95 -4.49
N ALA A 70 -12.47 -11.78 -3.79
CA ALA A 70 -12.51 -11.01 -2.55
C ALA A 70 -11.65 -11.67 -1.45
N GLY A 71 -10.79 -10.89 -0.80
CA GLY A 71 -9.97 -11.36 0.32
C GLY A 71 -10.71 -11.28 1.65
N ALA A 72 -11.59 -12.24 1.97
CA ALA A 72 -12.26 -12.25 3.28
C ALA A 72 -11.46 -12.99 4.37
N THR A 73 -10.56 -13.89 3.96
CA THR A 73 -9.85 -14.83 4.85
C THR A 73 -8.33 -14.78 4.62
N ALA A 74 -7.56 -15.30 5.55
CA ALA A 74 -6.13 -15.57 5.38
C ALA A 74 -5.85 -17.06 5.53
N PHE A 75 -4.72 -17.50 5.01
CA PHE A 75 -4.38 -18.92 4.93
C PHE A 75 -2.97 -19.18 5.45
N THR A 76 -2.80 -20.25 6.22
CA THR A 76 -1.48 -20.75 6.63
C THR A 76 -1.31 -22.18 6.18
N ILE A 77 -0.21 -22.48 5.50
CA ILE A 77 0.19 -23.86 5.22
C ILE A 77 0.73 -24.46 6.51
N LEU A 78 0.05 -25.44 7.09
CA LEU A 78 0.50 -26.07 8.33
C LEU A 78 1.79 -26.85 8.11
N THR A 79 2.68 -26.81 9.10
CA THR A 79 3.88 -27.65 9.05
C THR A 79 3.51 -29.12 9.26
N THR A 80 4.32 -30.03 8.74
CA THR A 80 4.12 -31.49 8.95
C THR A 80 4.03 -31.82 10.46
N ARG A 81 4.79 -31.11 11.30
CA ARG A 81 4.73 -31.24 12.76
C ARG A 81 3.41 -30.76 13.36
N ASP A 82 2.89 -29.63 12.89
CA ASP A 82 1.60 -29.10 13.35
C ASP A 82 0.49 -30.11 13.09
N VAL A 83 0.48 -30.71 11.89
CA VAL A 83 -0.51 -31.73 11.51
C VAL A 83 -0.38 -32.95 12.42
N VAL A 84 0.82 -33.49 12.62
CA VAL A 84 1.03 -34.63 13.52
C VAL A 84 0.53 -34.32 14.95
N SER A 85 0.90 -33.15 15.47
CA SER A 85 0.53 -32.74 16.83
C SER A 85 -0.98 -32.54 16.98
N LEU A 86 -1.62 -31.95 15.96
CA LEU A 86 -3.08 -31.80 15.89
C LEU A 86 -3.79 -33.17 15.89
N ARG A 87 -3.36 -34.09 15.04
CA ARG A 87 -3.95 -35.43 14.94
C ARG A 87 -3.80 -36.23 16.24
N GLU A 88 -2.66 -36.12 16.91
CA GLU A 88 -2.46 -36.76 18.22
C GLU A 88 -3.44 -36.24 19.28
N VAL A 89 -3.77 -34.94 19.28
CA VAL A 89 -4.78 -34.36 20.18
C VAL A 89 -6.19 -34.81 19.81
N GLN A 90 -6.53 -34.86 18.53
CA GLN A 90 -7.82 -35.37 18.07
C GLN A 90 -8.04 -36.84 18.43
N ILE A 91 -7.03 -37.70 18.24
CA ILE A 91 -7.07 -39.12 18.65
C ILE A 91 -7.35 -39.25 20.15
N LYS A 92 -6.64 -38.48 20.99
CA LYS A 92 -6.90 -38.46 22.45
C LYS A 92 -8.32 -38.02 22.77
N THR A 93 -8.84 -37.05 22.03
CA THR A 93 -10.20 -36.53 22.20
C THR A 93 -11.24 -37.58 21.81
N ILE A 94 -11.05 -38.29 20.70
CA ILE A 94 -11.92 -39.39 20.26
C ILE A 94 -11.94 -40.51 21.30
N ARG A 95 -10.78 -40.98 21.77
CA ARG A 95 -10.70 -42.04 22.79
C ARG A 95 -11.45 -41.66 24.06
N LYS A 96 -11.24 -40.43 24.52
CA LYS A 96 -11.92 -39.90 25.71
C LYS A 96 -13.44 -39.83 25.51
N GLU A 97 -13.90 -39.41 24.33
CA GLU A 97 -15.33 -39.37 23.98
C GLU A 97 -15.96 -40.77 24.05
N VAL A 98 -15.28 -41.79 23.50
CA VAL A 98 -15.73 -43.18 23.56
C VAL A 98 -15.77 -43.70 25.01
N GLU A 99 -14.75 -43.40 25.81
CA GLU A 99 -14.70 -43.76 27.23
C GLU A 99 -15.81 -43.08 28.06
N ASP A 100 -16.05 -41.80 27.84
CA ASP A 100 -17.08 -41.03 28.55
C ASP A 100 -18.50 -41.53 28.19
N ARG A 101 -18.75 -41.86 26.91
CA ARG A 101 -20.00 -42.52 26.48
C ARG A 101 -20.20 -43.87 27.11
N ALA A 102 -19.15 -44.70 27.17
CA ALA A 102 -19.21 -46.00 27.84
C ALA A 102 -19.50 -45.87 29.35
N ALA A 103 -19.04 -44.78 29.97
CA ALA A 103 -19.27 -44.47 31.38
C ALA A 103 -20.57 -43.68 31.67
N GLY A 104 -21.38 -43.35 30.65
CA GLY A 104 -22.62 -42.59 30.81
C GLY A 104 -22.42 -41.14 31.28
N ARG A 105 -21.23 -40.56 31.09
CA ARG A 105 -20.94 -39.18 31.48
C ARG A 105 -21.32 -38.22 30.35
N SER A 106 -22.06 -37.15 30.67
CA SER A 106 -22.35 -36.04 29.75
C SER A 106 -21.49 -34.83 30.12
N ARG A 107 -20.84 -34.19 29.14
CA ARG A 107 -20.04 -32.97 29.33
C ARG A 107 -20.61 -31.82 28.51
N ASP A 108 -20.41 -30.60 29.01
CA ASP A 108 -20.77 -29.38 28.29
C ASP A 108 -19.71 -28.96 27.25
N ASP A 109 -18.48 -29.49 27.32
CA ASP A 109 -17.35 -29.17 26.43
C ASP A 109 -17.04 -30.29 25.41
N LEU A 110 -18.08 -30.77 24.74
CA LEU A 110 -17.96 -31.79 23.70
C LEU A 110 -17.39 -31.22 22.39
N HIS A 111 -16.47 -31.95 21.76
CA HIS A 111 -15.95 -31.57 20.44
C HIS A 111 -17.12 -31.59 19.43
N PRO A 112 -17.48 -30.46 18.76
CA PRO A 112 -18.74 -30.34 18.02
C PRO A 112 -18.94 -31.40 16.95
N GLN A 113 -17.86 -31.83 16.29
CA GLN A 113 -17.90 -32.87 15.27
C GLN A 113 -18.05 -34.28 15.87
N PHE A 114 -17.19 -34.65 16.83
CA PHE A 114 -17.16 -36.00 17.41
C PHE A 114 -18.41 -36.31 18.25
N ALA A 115 -18.97 -35.29 18.92
CA ALA A 115 -20.19 -35.41 19.72
C ALA A 115 -21.38 -35.99 18.94
N ARG A 116 -21.42 -35.75 17.62
CA ARG A 116 -22.53 -36.14 16.73
C ARG A 116 -22.26 -37.42 15.95
N MET A 117 -21.05 -37.99 16.04
CA MET A 117 -20.63 -39.20 15.34
C MET A 117 -21.03 -40.46 16.11
N THR A 118 -21.31 -41.57 15.40
CA THR A 118 -21.50 -42.88 16.05
C THR A 118 -20.17 -43.46 16.51
N ASN A 119 -20.18 -44.46 17.39
CA ASN A 119 -18.94 -45.09 17.84
C ASN A 119 -18.16 -45.76 16.70
N ASN A 120 -18.84 -46.27 15.67
CA ASN A 120 -18.18 -46.80 14.47
C ASN A 120 -17.52 -45.67 13.66
N ASP A 121 -18.22 -44.55 13.45
CA ASP A 121 -17.65 -43.39 12.75
C ASP A 121 -16.41 -42.84 13.50
N LEU A 122 -16.46 -42.82 14.84
CA LEU A 122 -15.33 -42.41 15.68
C LEU A 122 -14.14 -43.36 15.55
N TRP A 123 -14.38 -44.67 15.52
CA TRP A 123 -13.33 -45.67 15.32
C TRP A 123 -12.70 -45.58 13.93
N GLU A 124 -13.50 -45.39 12.87
CA GLU A 124 -13.00 -45.16 11.51
C GLU A 124 -12.13 -43.91 11.45
N ARG A 125 -12.58 -42.82 12.07
CA ARG A 125 -11.85 -41.56 12.12
C ARG A 125 -10.55 -41.67 12.92
N GLU A 126 -10.56 -42.38 14.05
CA GLU A 126 -9.34 -42.63 14.83
C GLU A 126 -8.29 -43.37 13.99
N ASN A 127 -8.70 -44.41 13.27
CA ASN A 127 -7.80 -45.17 12.40
C ASN A 127 -7.25 -44.32 11.24
N GLU A 128 -8.08 -43.47 10.64
CA GLU A 128 -7.64 -42.51 9.62
C GLU A 128 -6.53 -41.60 10.17
N TYR A 129 -6.75 -40.99 11.34
CA TYR A 129 -5.77 -40.12 11.98
C TYR A 129 -4.50 -40.87 12.42
N LEU A 130 -4.61 -42.11 12.90
CA LEU A 130 -3.45 -42.94 13.23
C LEU A 130 -2.60 -43.24 11.99
N ASN A 131 -3.23 -43.59 10.87
CA ASN A 131 -2.53 -43.83 9.60
C ASN A 131 -1.85 -42.54 9.10
N GLU A 132 -2.52 -41.40 9.24
CA GLU A 132 -1.96 -40.09 8.88
C GLU A 132 -0.72 -39.74 9.72
N VAL A 133 -0.79 -39.93 11.04
CA VAL A 133 0.35 -39.74 11.95
C VAL A 133 1.51 -40.66 11.58
N GLN A 134 1.24 -41.96 11.36
CA GLN A 134 2.27 -42.93 10.98
C GLN A 134 2.98 -42.54 9.67
N ARG A 135 2.22 -42.00 8.71
CA ARG A 135 2.75 -41.55 7.41
C ARG A 135 3.57 -40.25 7.51
N LEU A 136 3.11 -39.28 8.31
CA LEU A 136 3.72 -37.94 8.37
C LEU A 136 4.88 -37.85 9.37
N LYS A 137 4.91 -38.68 10.40
CA LYS A 137 5.93 -38.64 11.45
C LYS A 137 7.38 -38.80 10.94
N PRO A 138 7.71 -39.75 10.04
CA PRO A 138 9.05 -39.85 9.48
C PRO A 138 9.49 -38.60 8.73
N ARG A 139 8.55 -37.95 8.02
CA ARG A 139 8.81 -36.69 7.31
C ARG A 139 9.03 -35.53 8.28
N ALA A 140 8.26 -35.45 9.36
CA ALA A 140 8.47 -34.45 10.40
C ALA A 140 9.90 -34.56 10.98
N GLU A 141 10.33 -35.79 11.30
CA GLU A 141 11.68 -36.07 11.80
C GLU A 141 12.76 -35.72 10.78
N GLU A 142 12.55 -36.01 9.49
CA GLU A 142 13.46 -35.64 8.40
C GLU A 142 13.62 -34.12 8.24
N LEU A 143 12.52 -33.37 8.32
CA LEU A 143 12.50 -31.91 8.21
C LEU A 143 13.10 -31.19 9.43
N GLU A 144 13.17 -31.86 10.58
CA GLU A 144 13.79 -31.35 11.80
C GLU A 144 15.30 -31.59 11.88
N ARG A 145 15.86 -32.44 11.01
CA ARG A 145 17.31 -32.67 10.97
C ARG A 145 18.07 -31.39 10.62
N PRO A 146 19.20 -31.10 11.29
CA PRO A 146 19.97 -29.86 11.05
C PRO A 146 20.30 -29.61 9.58
N GLU A 147 20.64 -30.64 8.81
CA GLU A 147 20.96 -30.57 7.38
C GLU A 147 19.77 -30.17 6.49
N ASN A 148 18.54 -30.43 6.93
CA ASN A 148 17.32 -30.21 6.15
C ASN A 148 16.52 -28.99 6.62
N LYS A 149 16.89 -28.38 7.75
CA LYS A 149 16.19 -27.20 8.29
C LYS A 149 16.11 -26.04 7.30
N SER A 150 17.13 -25.88 6.45
CA SER A 150 17.20 -24.83 5.41
C SER A 150 16.78 -25.31 4.00
N ASN A 151 16.40 -26.58 3.84
CA ASN A 151 16.05 -27.12 2.52
C ASN A 151 14.62 -26.73 2.12
N THR A 152 14.50 -25.62 1.39
CA THR A 152 13.22 -25.05 0.93
C THR A 152 12.47 -25.98 -0.03
N ALA A 153 13.18 -26.72 -0.88
CA ALA A 153 12.56 -27.65 -1.83
C ALA A 153 11.76 -28.76 -1.13
N LEU A 154 12.23 -29.25 0.03
CA LEU A 154 11.50 -30.26 0.83
C LEU A 154 10.26 -29.70 1.54
N ARG A 155 10.15 -28.37 1.66
CA ARG A 155 9.08 -27.69 2.39
C ARG A 155 8.04 -27.04 1.48
N GLN A 156 8.30 -26.92 0.18
CA GLN A 156 7.33 -26.39 -0.77
C GLN A 156 6.09 -27.30 -0.85
N ARG A 157 4.90 -26.69 -0.79
CA ARG A 157 3.60 -27.39 -0.82
C ARG A 157 2.59 -26.79 -1.77
N ALA A 158 2.75 -25.52 -2.10
CA ALA A 158 1.87 -24.81 -3.00
C ALA A 158 2.67 -23.83 -3.86
N THR A 159 2.07 -23.41 -4.96
CA THR A 159 2.61 -22.38 -5.83
C THR A 159 1.57 -21.29 -6.03
N ALA A 160 2.00 -20.04 -5.91
CA ALA A 160 1.25 -18.86 -6.34
C ALA A 160 1.52 -18.61 -7.82
N HIS A 161 0.46 -18.53 -8.61
CA HIS A 161 0.45 -18.28 -10.04
C HIS A 161 -0.13 -16.89 -10.31
N LEU A 162 0.68 -16.04 -10.93
CA LEU A 162 0.27 -14.68 -11.29
C LEU A 162 -0.16 -14.65 -12.76
N LEU A 163 -1.44 -14.33 -12.99
CA LEU A 163 -2.00 -14.22 -14.33
C LEU A 163 -1.86 -12.77 -14.81
N VAL A 164 -0.80 -12.50 -15.57
CA VAL A 164 -0.46 -11.18 -16.10
C VAL A 164 -0.12 -11.17 -17.59
N ASN A 165 -0.52 -10.08 -18.26
CA ASN A 165 -0.30 -9.85 -19.69
C ASN A 165 1.07 -9.18 -19.96
N LEU A 166 2.16 -9.82 -19.54
CA LEU A 166 3.52 -9.27 -19.68
C LEU A 166 3.98 -9.14 -21.13
N ASP A 167 3.47 -10.00 -22.02
CA ASP A 167 3.84 -10.07 -23.44
C ASP A 167 3.17 -8.99 -24.31
N GLY A 168 2.56 -7.98 -23.65
CA GLY A 168 1.84 -6.83 -24.20
C GLY A 168 1.80 -6.76 -25.72
N ASN A 169 0.71 -7.23 -26.33
CA ASN A 169 0.32 -7.05 -27.74
C ASN A 169 1.49 -6.82 -28.73
N ALA A 170 2.42 -7.78 -28.82
CA ALA A 170 3.46 -7.76 -29.86
C ALA A 170 2.91 -8.00 -31.29
N ALA A 171 1.60 -8.21 -31.49
CA ALA A 171 0.96 -8.33 -32.80
C ALA A 171 -0.52 -7.93 -32.62
N HIS A 172 -1.15 -7.06 -33.40
CA HIS A 172 -1.29 -7.03 -34.85
C HIS A 172 -1.71 -5.62 -35.31
N GLY A 173 -0.77 -4.77 -35.73
CA GLY A 173 -1.13 -3.59 -36.53
C GLY A 173 -1.15 -3.96 -38.02
N SER A 174 -1.98 -3.28 -38.83
CA SER A 174 -1.87 -3.39 -40.29
C SER A 174 -0.45 -3.04 -40.76
N LEU A 175 -0.03 -3.51 -41.94
CA LEU A 175 1.27 -3.15 -42.54
C LEU A 175 1.54 -1.63 -42.51
N TRP A 176 0.48 -0.81 -42.64
CA TRP A 176 0.53 0.64 -42.51
C TRP A 176 0.81 1.13 -41.09
N GLN A 177 0.18 0.56 -40.07
CA GLN A 177 0.47 0.88 -38.67
C GLN A 177 1.88 0.45 -38.27
N GLN A 178 2.37 -0.67 -38.81
CA GLN A 178 3.75 -1.12 -38.60
C GLN A 178 4.76 -0.18 -39.28
N ALA A 179 4.48 0.27 -40.50
CA ALA A 179 5.30 1.25 -41.23
C ALA A 179 5.30 2.63 -40.57
N ALA A 180 4.15 3.11 -40.10
CA ALA A 180 4.04 4.35 -39.34
C ALA A 180 4.84 4.29 -38.03
N ARG A 181 4.78 3.16 -37.29
CA ARG A 181 5.58 2.91 -36.07
C ARG A 181 7.09 2.90 -36.32
N TRP A 182 7.52 2.49 -37.52
CA TRP A 182 8.92 2.54 -37.91
C TRP A 182 9.38 3.96 -38.26
N LEU A 183 8.53 4.77 -38.88
CA LEU A 183 8.81 6.15 -39.26
C LEU A 183 8.73 7.17 -38.11
N THR A 184 7.88 6.95 -37.10
CA THR A 184 7.62 7.94 -36.03
C THR A 184 8.54 7.82 -34.80
N GLY A 185 9.50 6.89 -34.81
CA GLY A 185 10.42 6.68 -33.70
C GLY A 185 9.82 5.79 -32.61
N ARG A 186 10.54 4.71 -32.29
CA ARG A 186 10.18 3.68 -31.31
C ARG A 186 9.63 4.25 -29.99
N ARG A 187 8.59 3.58 -29.45
CA ARG A 187 8.44 3.43 -27.99
C ARG A 187 9.70 2.74 -27.47
N LEU A 188 10.42 3.37 -26.55
CA LEU A 188 11.45 2.68 -25.77
C LEU A 188 10.77 1.51 -25.04
N ALA A 189 11.20 0.27 -25.34
CA ALA A 189 10.73 -0.90 -24.61
C ALA A 189 11.06 -0.70 -23.13
N ARG A 190 10.03 -0.56 -22.29
CA ARG A 190 10.21 -0.44 -20.85
C ARG A 190 10.76 -1.76 -20.32
N LYS A 191 11.88 -1.67 -19.60
CA LYS A 191 12.52 -2.83 -18.98
C LYS A 191 11.60 -3.34 -17.87
N LEU A 192 11.09 -4.56 -18.03
CA LEU A 192 10.30 -5.22 -16.99
C LEU A 192 11.18 -5.52 -15.76
N PRO A 193 10.61 -5.46 -14.54
CA PRO A 193 11.31 -5.97 -13.38
C PRO A 193 11.49 -7.50 -13.52
N LYS A 194 12.42 -8.07 -12.76
CA LYS A 194 12.57 -9.54 -12.69
C LYS A 194 11.54 -10.18 -11.76
N TRP A 195 11.06 -9.42 -10.78
CA TRP A 195 10.13 -9.85 -9.75
C TRP A 195 8.97 -8.87 -9.63
N ILE A 196 7.76 -9.38 -9.44
CA ILE A 196 6.57 -8.60 -9.09
C ILE A 196 6.28 -8.88 -7.62
N ALA A 197 6.31 -7.83 -6.80
CA ALA A 197 5.94 -7.94 -5.40
C ALA A 197 4.42 -8.17 -5.32
N ILE A 198 4.02 -9.29 -4.71
CA ILE A 198 2.63 -9.58 -4.37
C ILE A 198 2.57 -10.02 -2.90
N ASP A 199 1.35 -10.14 -2.38
CA ASP A 199 1.14 -10.51 -0.98
C ASP A 199 1.67 -11.92 -0.68
N GLY A 200 2.56 -12.03 0.30
CA GLY A 200 3.08 -13.31 0.82
C GLY A 200 4.35 -13.83 0.13
N ALA A 201 4.51 -13.63 -1.18
CA ALA A 201 5.71 -14.05 -1.92
C ALA A 201 5.97 -13.17 -3.15
N ASP A 202 7.23 -13.00 -3.55
CA ASP A 202 7.54 -12.27 -4.80
C ASP A 202 7.46 -13.23 -6.00
N VAL A 203 6.74 -12.83 -7.05
CA VAL A 203 6.55 -13.65 -8.25
C VAL A 203 7.60 -13.35 -9.29
N ASN A 204 8.22 -14.40 -9.82
CA ASN A 204 9.17 -14.27 -10.93
C ASN A 204 8.43 -13.89 -12.21
N VAL A 205 8.93 -12.89 -12.94
CA VAL A 205 8.28 -12.36 -14.16
C VAL A 205 8.34 -13.33 -15.33
N GLU A 206 9.40 -14.15 -15.44
CA GLU A 206 9.56 -15.12 -16.52
C GLU A 206 8.66 -16.34 -16.32
N THR A 207 8.65 -16.91 -15.11
CA THR A 207 7.84 -18.10 -14.82
C THR A 207 6.40 -17.76 -14.43
N LYS A 208 6.14 -16.52 -13.99
CA LYS A 208 4.87 -16.06 -13.41
C LYS A 208 4.44 -16.85 -12.18
N MET A 209 5.41 -17.41 -11.43
CA MET A 209 5.20 -18.27 -10.27
C MET A 209 6.01 -17.84 -9.04
N ALA A 210 5.50 -18.16 -7.85
CA ALA A 210 6.23 -18.10 -6.58
C ALA A 210 5.93 -19.33 -5.70
N PRO A 211 6.95 -20.04 -5.18
CA PRO A 211 6.75 -21.19 -4.30
C PRO A 211 6.30 -20.75 -2.89
N LEU A 212 5.41 -21.53 -2.29
CA LEU A 212 4.93 -21.39 -0.91
C LEU A 212 5.24 -22.66 -0.11
N HIS A 213 5.65 -22.48 1.14
CA HIS A 213 6.25 -23.51 1.97
C HIS A 213 5.45 -23.77 3.26
N GLU A 214 5.73 -24.89 3.91
CA GLU A 214 5.23 -25.21 5.24
C GLU A 214 5.55 -24.09 6.26
N GLY A 215 4.50 -23.53 6.86
CA GLY A 215 4.52 -22.41 7.79
C GLY A 215 4.26 -21.04 7.15
N ASP A 216 4.17 -20.94 5.83
CA ASP A 216 3.91 -19.66 5.16
C ASP A 216 2.46 -19.21 5.36
N LEU A 217 2.29 -17.91 5.69
CA LEU A 217 1.02 -17.20 5.79
C LEU A 217 0.81 -16.37 4.52
N PHE A 218 -0.36 -16.49 3.89
CA PHE A 218 -0.70 -15.73 2.68
C PHE A 218 -2.16 -15.29 2.68
N GLY A 219 -2.46 -14.28 1.85
CA GLY A 219 -3.80 -13.67 1.79
C GLY A 219 -4.15 -12.74 2.97
N GLU A 220 -3.20 -12.49 3.88
CA GLU A 220 -3.34 -11.59 5.02
C GLU A 220 -3.72 -10.16 4.59
N MET A 221 -3.06 -9.65 3.55
CA MET A 221 -3.22 -8.27 3.08
C MET A 221 -4.57 -8.07 2.40
N SER A 222 -4.99 -9.01 1.56
CA SER A 222 -6.35 -9.03 1.00
C SER A 222 -7.38 -9.05 2.14
N CYS A 223 -7.13 -9.87 3.18
CA CYS A 223 -7.98 -9.98 4.37
C CYS A 223 -8.05 -8.69 5.20
N ILE A 224 -6.94 -7.97 5.39
CA ILE A 224 -6.88 -6.74 6.21
C ILE A 224 -7.38 -5.53 5.42
N ASN A 225 -6.86 -5.33 4.21
CA ASN A 225 -7.11 -4.15 3.39
C ASN A 225 -8.39 -4.23 2.54
N ARG A 226 -9.11 -5.36 2.59
CA ARG A 226 -10.27 -5.65 1.71
C ARG A 226 -9.90 -5.59 0.22
N ALA A 227 -8.63 -5.81 -0.10
CA ALA A 227 -8.17 -5.88 -1.47
C ALA A 227 -8.54 -7.24 -2.09
N PRO A 228 -8.75 -7.31 -3.42
CA PRO A 228 -8.79 -8.56 -4.15
C PRO A 228 -7.50 -9.38 -3.97
N ARG A 229 -7.59 -10.70 -4.19
CA ARG A 229 -6.41 -11.59 -4.17
C ARG A 229 -5.43 -11.23 -5.28
N SER A 230 -4.16 -11.16 -4.92
CA SER A 230 -3.08 -10.71 -5.80
C SER A 230 -2.62 -11.79 -6.80
N ALA A 231 -2.79 -13.07 -6.45
CA ALA A 231 -2.47 -14.22 -7.30
C ALA A 231 -3.39 -15.41 -7.00
N THR A 232 -3.41 -16.38 -7.91
CA THR A 232 -4.09 -17.67 -7.71
C THR A 232 -3.12 -18.63 -7.03
N VAL A 233 -3.48 -19.21 -5.89
CA VAL A 233 -2.64 -20.19 -5.21
C VAL A 233 -3.21 -21.57 -5.41
N ALA A 234 -2.38 -22.54 -5.77
CA ALA A 234 -2.77 -23.95 -5.91
C ALA A 234 -1.76 -24.86 -5.22
N ALA A 235 -2.24 -26.00 -4.71
CA ALA A 235 -1.40 -26.99 -4.04
C ALA A 235 -0.59 -27.82 -5.04
N ASP A 236 0.73 -27.94 -4.83
CA ASP A 236 1.63 -28.78 -5.64
C ASP A 236 1.61 -30.24 -5.16
N GLY A 237 1.26 -30.44 -3.89
CA GLY A 237 1.30 -31.71 -3.20
C GLY A 237 0.21 -31.81 -2.15
N GLU A 238 0.08 -32.97 -1.50
CA GLU A 238 -0.80 -33.08 -0.33
C GLU A 238 -0.31 -32.14 0.79
N CYS A 239 -1.20 -31.26 1.25
CA CYS A 239 -0.92 -30.33 2.35
C CYS A 239 -2.17 -30.00 3.16
N TYR A 240 -1.95 -29.44 4.34
CA TYR A 240 -3.01 -29.02 5.26
C TYR A 240 -2.96 -27.51 5.39
N MET A 241 -4.10 -26.86 5.19
CA MET A 241 -4.20 -25.41 5.21
C MET A 241 -5.17 -24.96 6.28
N LEU A 242 -4.72 -24.07 7.15
CA LEU A 242 -5.58 -23.38 8.08
C LEU A 242 -6.09 -22.09 7.43
N GLU A 243 -7.39 -22.03 7.15
CA GLU A 243 -8.07 -20.80 6.75
C GLU A 243 -8.60 -20.08 7.99
N MET A 244 -8.48 -18.75 8.01
CA MET A 244 -8.78 -17.90 9.15
C MET A 244 -9.56 -16.66 8.73
N LEU A 245 -10.59 -16.30 9.49
CA LEU A 245 -11.28 -15.02 9.34
C LEU A 245 -10.45 -13.86 9.90
N ARG A 246 -10.77 -12.64 9.45
CA ARG A 246 -10.09 -11.39 9.84
C ARG A 246 -9.95 -11.22 11.36
N ASN A 247 -10.98 -11.50 12.14
CA ASN A 247 -10.94 -11.33 13.60
C ASN A 247 -9.85 -12.17 14.27
N VAL A 248 -9.53 -13.36 13.73
CA VAL A 248 -8.45 -14.20 14.25
C VAL A 248 -7.09 -13.66 13.79
N LEU A 249 -7.00 -13.19 12.55
CA LEU A 249 -5.80 -12.54 12.01
C LEU A 249 -5.44 -11.26 12.77
N ASP A 250 -6.41 -10.38 13.05
CA ASP A 250 -6.24 -9.17 13.85
C ASP A 250 -5.71 -9.50 15.25
N MET A 251 -6.15 -10.64 15.81
CA MET A 251 -5.67 -11.10 17.11
C MET A 251 -4.22 -11.59 17.06
N LEU A 252 -3.84 -12.35 16.02
CA LEU A 252 -2.45 -12.74 15.80
C LEU A 252 -1.54 -11.52 15.67
N HIS A 253 -1.91 -10.56 14.81
CA HIS A 253 -1.12 -9.35 14.57
C HIS A 253 -1.06 -8.39 15.77
N SER A 254 -1.96 -8.50 16.74
CA SER A 254 -1.94 -7.69 17.96
C SER A 254 -1.14 -8.33 19.11
N ASP A 255 -0.74 -9.60 19.00
CA ASP A 255 0.04 -10.27 20.03
C ASP A 255 1.55 -9.96 19.91
N PRO A 256 2.20 -9.45 20.98
CA PRO A 256 3.62 -9.12 20.94
C PRO A 256 4.56 -10.31 20.73
N ALA A 257 4.21 -11.51 21.22
CA ALA A 257 5.07 -12.68 21.11
C ALA A 257 5.02 -13.28 19.70
N TYR A 258 3.83 -13.29 19.08
CA TYR A 258 3.68 -13.64 17.67
C TYR A 258 4.51 -12.71 16.79
N LYS A 259 4.42 -11.40 17.04
CA LYS A 259 5.15 -10.37 16.32
C LYS A 259 6.67 -10.53 16.44
N GLU A 260 7.20 -10.74 17.65
CA GLU A 260 8.63 -10.95 17.87
C GLU A 260 9.15 -12.25 17.22
N ARG A 261 8.35 -13.33 17.27
CA ARG A 261 8.66 -14.59 16.57
C ARG A 261 8.69 -14.36 15.07
N MET A 262 7.66 -13.71 14.53
CA MET A 262 7.60 -13.36 13.13
C MET A 262 8.82 -12.53 12.79
N ASP A 263 9.11 -11.43 13.47
CA ASP A 263 10.30 -10.60 13.24
C ASP A 263 11.62 -11.39 13.25
N THR A 264 11.76 -12.41 14.10
CA THR A 264 12.98 -13.25 14.17
C THR A 264 13.09 -14.23 13.00
N VAL A 265 12.03 -15.00 12.73
CA VAL A 265 11.95 -15.92 11.58
C VAL A 265 12.01 -15.14 10.25
N TYR A 266 11.42 -13.96 10.25
CA TYR A 266 11.35 -12.99 9.17
C TYR A 266 12.73 -12.36 8.93
N LYS A 267 13.46 -11.88 9.94
CA LYS A 267 14.86 -11.41 9.77
C LYS A 267 15.73 -12.49 9.10
N GLN A 268 15.57 -13.76 9.44
CA GLN A 268 16.33 -14.84 8.80
C GLN A 268 15.91 -15.09 7.34
N ARG A 269 14.61 -15.04 7.00
CA ARG A 269 14.07 -15.39 5.66
C ARG A 269 13.95 -14.21 4.68
N VAL A 270 13.70 -13.00 5.17
CA VAL A 270 13.37 -11.80 4.37
C VAL A 270 14.58 -11.10 3.82
N LEU A 271 15.71 -11.30 4.49
CA LEU A 271 16.99 -10.87 3.96
C LEU A 271 17.25 -11.61 2.65
N GLU A 272 17.25 -12.94 2.65
CA GLU A 272 17.51 -13.71 1.42
C GLU A 272 16.39 -13.60 0.37
N GLY A 273 15.12 -13.50 0.81
CA GLY A 273 13.95 -13.39 -0.06
C GLY A 273 13.70 -11.96 -0.54
N HIS A 274 13.01 -11.13 0.26
CA HIS A 274 12.46 -9.86 -0.23
C HIS A 274 13.50 -8.76 -0.42
N ILE A 275 14.42 -8.57 0.53
CA ILE A 275 15.39 -7.46 0.48
C ILE A 275 16.39 -7.71 -0.64
N ARG A 276 16.94 -8.92 -0.75
CA ARG A 276 17.82 -9.28 -1.86
C ARG A 276 17.13 -9.18 -3.22
N ARG A 277 15.82 -9.46 -3.30
CA ARG A 277 15.04 -9.38 -4.55
C ARG A 277 14.62 -7.95 -4.93
N LEU A 278 14.81 -6.96 -4.05
CA LEU A 278 14.61 -5.55 -4.41
C LEU A 278 15.53 -5.18 -5.56
N SER A 279 15.01 -4.38 -6.49
CA SER A 279 15.76 -3.95 -7.67
C SER A 279 17.14 -3.39 -7.31
N ILE A 280 17.26 -2.65 -6.21
CA ILE A 280 18.54 -2.06 -5.79
C ILE A 280 19.57 -3.10 -5.31
N PHE A 281 19.16 -4.23 -4.70
CA PHE A 281 20.06 -5.19 -4.05
C PHE A 281 20.25 -6.52 -4.80
N GLU A 282 19.55 -6.71 -5.91
CA GLU A 282 19.54 -7.96 -6.69
C GLU A 282 20.93 -8.44 -7.13
N GLU A 283 21.83 -7.50 -7.42
CA GLU A 283 23.15 -7.79 -7.99
C GLU A 283 24.24 -7.98 -6.91
N LEU A 284 23.86 -7.97 -5.63
CA LEU A 284 24.77 -8.18 -4.51
C LEU A 284 25.14 -9.67 -4.37
N SER A 285 26.44 -9.91 -4.19
CA SER A 285 26.97 -11.21 -3.78
C SER A 285 26.50 -11.58 -2.37
N ASP A 286 26.57 -12.88 -2.03
CA ASP A 286 26.19 -13.37 -0.70
C ASP A 286 26.98 -12.69 0.43
N THR A 287 28.25 -12.38 0.18
CA THR A 287 29.13 -11.70 1.15
C THR A 287 28.75 -10.24 1.36
N GLU A 288 28.42 -9.51 0.29
CA GLU A 288 27.98 -8.11 0.38
C GLU A 288 26.61 -8.02 1.06
N PHE A 289 25.73 -8.95 0.70
CA PHE A 289 24.40 -9.03 1.29
C PHE A 289 24.43 -9.44 2.77
N GLY A 290 25.35 -10.33 3.15
CA GLY A 290 25.58 -10.70 4.54
C GLY A 290 25.92 -9.52 5.45
N LYS A 291 26.69 -8.54 4.94
CA LYS A 291 26.98 -7.29 5.68
C LYS A 291 25.73 -6.42 5.86
N LEU A 292 24.88 -6.35 4.83
CA LEU A 292 23.63 -5.59 4.88
C LEU A 292 22.67 -6.17 5.93
N ARG A 293 22.58 -7.51 6.02
CA ARG A 293 21.77 -8.20 7.02
C ARG A 293 22.04 -7.72 8.45
N ASP A 294 23.31 -7.63 8.81
CA ASP A 294 23.70 -7.34 10.18
C ASP A 294 23.47 -5.85 10.53
N ALA A 295 23.26 -4.99 9.52
CA ALA A 295 23.05 -3.55 9.66
C ALA A 295 21.58 -3.09 9.52
N ILE A 296 20.64 -4.03 9.41
CA ILE A 296 19.22 -3.74 9.21
C ILE A 296 18.46 -3.61 10.53
N GLU A 297 17.68 -2.54 10.64
CA GLU A 297 16.75 -2.26 11.73
C GLU A 297 15.31 -2.36 11.22
N LEU A 298 14.43 -3.09 11.92
CA LEU A 298 12.98 -3.08 11.63
C LEU A 298 12.34 -1.99 12.49
N ILE A 299 11.62 -1.07 11.86
CA ILE A 299 10.89 0.00 12.54
C ILE A 299 9.41 -0.05 12.18
N GLU A 300 8.58 0.43 13.09
CA GLU A 300 7.15 0.57 12.87
C GLU A 300 6.69 1.98 13.11
N VAL A 301 5.81 2.45 12.24
CA VAL A 301 5.27 3.80 12.30
C VAL A 301 3.74 3.69 12.26
N PRO A 302 3.03 4.22 13.28
CA PRO A 302 1.58 4.25 13.25
C PRO A 302 1.09 5.16 12.13
N THR A 303 -0.11 4.93 11.60
CA THR A 303 -0.73 5.80 10.61
C THR A 303 -0.76 7.26 11.07
N GLY A 304 -0.43 8.17 10.15
CA GLY A 304 -0.25 9.59 10.42
C GLY A 304 1.12 9.94 11.01
N GLY A 305 1.88 8.94 11.48
CA GLY A 305 3.22 9.10 12.01
C GLY A 305 4.23 9.50 10.95
N LEU A 306 5.09 10.46 11.29
CA LEU A 306 6.08 11.02 10.38
C LEU A 306 7.34 10.15 10.36
N ILE A 307 7.85 9.83 9.16
CA ILE A 307 9.09 9.03 9.01
C ILE A 307 10.30 9.97 8.90
N PHE A 308 10.22 10.98 8.04
CA PHE A 308 11.14 12.12 8.00
C PHE A 308 10.51 13.29 7.23
N GLU A 309 11.00 14.50 7.48
CA GLU A 309 10.61 15.69 6.73
C GLU A 309 11.57 16.01 5.59
N GLN A 310 11.05 16.72 4.59
CA GLN A 310 11.88 17.36 3.58
C GLN A 310 12.90 18.26 4.29
N LEU A 311 14.15 18.21 3.82
CA LEU A 311 15.32 18.93 4.32
C LEU A 311 15.92 18.42 5.63
N ASP A 312 15.38 17.36 6.23
CA ASP A 312 16.08 16.69 7.33
C ASP A 312 17.43 16.13 6.86
N PRO A 313 18.40 15.95 7.77
CA PRO A 313 19.62 15.19 7.48
C PRO A 313 19.30 13.76 7.02
N SER A 314 20.01 13.32 5.99
CA SER A 314 19.77 12.01 5.36
C SER A 314 20.60 10.92 6.01
N GLU A 315 20.22 10.50 7.21
CA GLU A 315 20.97 9.52 8.02
C GLU A 315 20.56 8.05 7.80
N SER A 316 19.50 7.81 7.03
CA SER A 316 18.98 6.45 6.82
C SER A 316 18.27 6.29 5.48
N PHE A 317 18.27 5.06 5.00
CA PHE A 317 17.54 4.58 3.83
C PHE A 317 16.43 3.62 4.30
N PHE A 318 15.27 3.63 3.64
CA PHE A 318 14.11 2.85 4.07
C PHE A 318 13.53 2.00 2.94
N VAL A 319 13.09 0.79 3.28
CA VAL A 319 12.30 -0.10 2.43
C VAL A 319 10.98 -0.41 3.13
N ILE A 320 9.88 -0.40 2.40
CA ILE A 320 8.56 -0.70 2.94
C ILE A 320 8.34 -2.21 2.95
N ARG A 321 8.09 -2.75 4.13
CA ARG A 321 7.71 -4.15 4.31
C ARG A 321 6.20 -4.32 4.21
N SER A 322 5.44 -3.49 4.91
CA SER A 322 3.98 -3.56 4.96
C SER A 322 3.40 -2.18 5.23
N GLY A 323 2.16 -1.97 4.83
CA GLY A 323 1.49 -0.69 4.88
C GLY A 323 1.83 0.21 3.68
N LEU A 324 1.37 1.45 3.76
CA LEU A 324 1.42 2.45 2.70
C LEU A 324 2.07 3.72 3.25
N VAL A 325 2.98 4.35 2.51
CA VAL A 325 3.49 5.67 2.86
C VAL A 325 3.13 6.67 1.78
N LYS A 326 2.92 7.92 2.19
CA LYS A 326 2.69 9.05 1.29
C LYS A 326 3.94 9.90 1.24
N VAL A 327 4.47 10.11 0.03
CA VAL A 327 5.61 10.97 -0.24
C VAL A 327 5.11 12.31 -0.75
N VAL A 328 5.50 13.39 -0.06
CA VAL A 328 4.95 14.71 -0.29
C VAL A 328 6.05 15.75 -0.41
N ALA A 329 6.02 16.53 -1.49
CA ALA A 329 6.85 17.72 -1.65
C ALA A 329 6.20 18.94 -1.00
N ASN A 330 7.03 19.89 -0.58
CA ASN A 330 6.64 21.19 -0.03
C ASN A 330 5.84 21.07 1.27
N ALA A 331 6.16 20.04 2.07
CA ALA A 331 5.47 19.71 3.31
C ALA A 331 6.40 19.69 4.53
N TRP A 332 7.59 20.33 4.46
CA TRP A 332 8.40 20.54 5.68
C TRP A 332 7.69 21.51 6.61
N THR A 333 7.77 21.28 7.91
CA THR A 333 7.12 22.09 8.94
C THR A 333 8.11 22.89 9.77
N GLN A 334 9.33 22.40 9.90
CA GLN A 334 10.39 23.04 10.67
C GLN A 334 10.86 24.36 10.04
N THR A 335 11.21 25.31 10.91
CA THR A 335 11.88 26.55 10.56
C THR A 335 13.32 26.30 10.16
N ARG A 336 13.85 27.12 9.24
CA ARG A 336 15.24 27.03 8.81
C ARG A 336 15.94 28.38 8.91
N ALA A 337 17.24 28.34 9.22
CA ALA A 337 18.08 29.54 9.29
C ALA A 337 18.03 30.38 8.00
N SER A 338 17.96 29.73 6.84
CA SER A 338 17.93 30.36 5.51
C SER A 338 16.62 31.07 5.17
N GLU A 339 15.55 30.86 5.93
CA GLU A 339 14.25 31.51 5.67
C GLU A 339 14.21 32.97 6.13
N CYS A 340 15.16 33.38 6.96
CA CYS A 340 15.24 34.74 7.51
C CYS A 340 16.65 35.32 7.33
N SER A 341 16.69 36.62 7.04
CA SER A 341 17.91 37.42 7.18
C SER A 341 18.32 37.58 8.65
N ALA A 342 19.58 37.91 8.90
CA ALA A 342 20.09 38.16 10.27
C ALA A 342 19.29 39.26 11.01
N ALA A 343 18.82 40.28 10.29
CA ALA A 343 17.97 41.32 10.85
C ALA A 343 16.60 40.78 11.30
N GLN A 344 15.97 39.93 10.48
CA GLN A 344 14.70 39.30 10.83
C GLN A 344 14.82 38.37 12.04
N TRP A 345 15.92 37.61 12.15
CA TRP A 345 16.19 36.79 13.33
C TRP A 345 16.30 37.61 14.61
N THR A 346 17.00 38.74 14.53
CA THR A 346 17.16 39.66 15.67
C THR A 346 15.82 40.26 16.11
N GLU A 347 14.98 40.63 15.15
CA GLU A 347 13.67 41.22 15.45
C GLU A 347 12.68 40.19 15.97
N LEU A 348 12.70 38.96 15.43
CA LEU A 348 11.91 37.84 15.94
C LEU A 348 12.28 37.50 17.40
N ALA A 349 13.58 37.49 17.73
CA ALA A 349 14.05 37.25 19.10
C ALA A 349 13.51 38.30 20.08
N LYS A 350 13.53 39.59 19.68
CA LYS A 350 12.93 40.67 20.49
C LYS A 350 11.43 40.50 20.62
N GLU A 351 10.74 40.18 19.53
CA GLU A 351 9.30 39.99 19.52
C GLU A 351 8.87 38.85 20.45
N ILE A 352 9.63 37.74 20.48
CA ILE A 352 9.40 36.62 21.39
C ILE A 352 9.81 36.95 22.82
N GLY A 353 10.84 37.77 23.04
CA GLY A 353 11.31 38.18 24.36
C GLY A 353 10.50 39.32 25.03
N ASP A 354 9.78 40.14 24.26
CA ASP A 354 9.10 41.33 24.78
C ASP A 354 7.85 41.01 25.62
N SER A 355 8.05 40.82 26.92
CA SER A 355 7.00 40.58 27.91
C SER A 355 6.14 41.81 28.23
N LYS A 356 6.48 43.00 27.71
CA LYS A 356 5.84 44.27 28.06
C LYS A 356 4.80 44.75 27.04
N SER A 357 4.80 44.21 25.82
CA SER A 357 3.80 44.53 24.81
C SER A 357 2.43 43.90 25.14
N PRO A 358 1.29 44.59 24.95
CA PRO A 358 -0.04 44.02 25.16
C PRO A 358 -0.26 42.85 24.18
N ALA A 359 -0.02 41.64 24.67
CA ALA A 359 -0.16 40.42 23.91
C ALA A 359 -1.63 39.99 23.94
N THR A 360 -2.21 39.70 22.76
CA THR A 360 -3.45 38.90 22.64
C THR A 360 -3.32 37.62 23.49
N GLU A 361 -4.42 37.10 24.01
CA GLU A 361 -4.44 35.86 24.81
C GLU A 361 -3.75 34.67 24.09
N LEU A 362 -3.87 34.58 22.77
CA LEU A 362 -3.17 33.57 21.97
C LEU A 362 -1.64 33.73 22.02
N LYS A 363 -1.12 34.95 21.86
CA LYS A 363 0.32 35.25 21.89
C LYS A 363 0.93 34.94 23.26
N SER A 364 0.20 35.16 24.36
CA SER A 364 0.68 34.79 25.69
C SER A 364 0.70 33.28 25.90
N LYS A 365 -0.32 32.54 25.42
CA LYS A 365 -0.35 31.07 25.44
C LYS A 365 0.79 30.46 24.62
N VAL A 366 1.01 30.94 23.39
CA VAL A 366 2.12 30.50 22.52
C VAL A 366 3.46 30.76 23.18
N ARG A 367 3.69 31.97 23.71
CA ARG A 367 4.93 32.30 24.40
C ARG A 367 5.19 31.37 25.60
N THR A 368 4.15 31.05 26.36
CA THR A 368 4.25 30.15 27.53
C THR A 368 4.59 28.72 27.10
N ALA A 369 4.04 28.26 25.98
CA ALA A 369 4.30 26.94 25.42
C ALA A 369 5.67 26.82 24.73
N LEU A 370 6.28 27.93 24.30
CA LEU A 370 7.64 27.93 23.74
C LEU A 370 8.69 27.53 24.80
N PRO A 371 9.67 26.67 24.45
CA PRO A 371 10.76 26.31 25.35
C PRO A 371 11.65 27.52 25.66
N ALA A 372 12.41 27.44 26.76
CA ALA A 372 13.25 28.54 27.23
C ALA A 372 14.31 28.97 26.19
N SER A 373 14.85 27.99 25.45
CA SER A 373 15.81 28.20 24.34
C SER A 373 15.26 29.11 23.24
N ALA A 374 13.93 29.08 23.00
CA ALA A 374 13.28 29.94 22.02
C ALA A 374 13.22 31.43 22.45
N ARG A 375 13.60 31.75 23.69
CA ARG A 375 13.57 33.12 24.23
C ARG A 375 14.97 33.72 24.33
N GLU A 376 15.98 32.98 23.89
CA GLU A 376 17.36 33.44 23.84
C GLU A 376 17.57 34.35 22.62
N SER A 377 18.55 35.25 22.73
CA SER A 377 18.92 36.16 21.62
C SER A 377 19.82 35.49 20.58
N ASP A 378 20.32 34.29 20.88
CA ASP A 378 21.14 33.50 19.96
C ASP A 378 20.26 32.85 18.88
N GLN A 379 20.67 32.99 17.61
CA GLN A 379 19.91 32.49 16.47
C GLN A 379 19.77 30.96 16.50
N ALA A 380 20.80 30.22 16.92
CA ALA A 380 20.76 28.76 16.92
C ALA A 380 19.84 28.24 18.04
N ALA A 381 19.91 28.83 19.23
CA ALA A 381 19.01 28.54 20.35
C ALA A 381 17.55 28.87 20.01
N LEU A 382 17.30 30.06 19.44
CA LEU A 382 15.98 30.47 18.98
C LEU A 382 15.41 29.49 17.96
N LEU A 383 16.17 29.16 16.92
CA LEU A 383 15.78 28.21 15.89
C LEU A 383 15.45 26.82 16.48
N ALA A 384 16.32 26.32 17.36
CA ALA A 384 16.13 25.03 18.03
C ALA A 384 14.84 25.04 18.87
N GLY A 385 14.59 26.10 19.63
CA GLY A 385 13.40 26.23 20.45
C GLY A 385 12.10 26.36 19.65
N LEU A 386 12.11 27.08 18.53
CA LEU A 386 10.96 27.15 17.62
C LEU A 386 10.65 25.78 17.01
N ASN A 387 11.67 25.04 16.56
CA ASN A 387 11.49 23.71 15.97
C ASN A 387 11.07 22.67 17.03
N GLU A 388 11.56 22.79 18.25
CA GLU A 388 11.11 21.97 19.37
C GLU A 388 9.62 22.19 19.67
N PHE A 389 9.15 23.45 19.67
CA PHE A 389 7.73 23.75 19.81
C PHE A 389 6.89 23.17 18.67
N ILE A 390 7.35 23.30 17.42
CA ILE A 390 6.65 22.72 16.26
C ILE A 390 6.50 21.21 16.42
N CYS A 391 7.58 20.52 16.81
CA CYS A 391 7.63 19.06 16.86
C CYS A 391 6.99 18.44 18.11
N LYS A 392 7.05 19.12 19.26
CA LYS A 392 6.69 18.55 20.57
C LYS A 392 5.69 19.37 21.38
N GLY A 393 5.24 20.52 20.87
CA GLY A 393 4.26 21.35 21.54
C GLY A 393 2.92 20.63 21.73
N GLU A 394 2.15 21.01 22.74
CA GLU A 394 0.81 20.47 23.00
C GLU A 394 -0.28 21.55 22.88
N LEU A 395 0.05 22.70 22.28
CA LEU A 395 -0.83 23.88 22.23
C LEU A 395 -2.20 23.57 21.63
N HIS A 396 -2.24 22.74 20.58
CA HIS A 396 -3.48 22.30 19.92
C HIS A 396 -4.50 21.68 20.89
N THR A 397 -4.06 20.91 21.89
CA THR A 397 -4.95 20.32 22.91
C THR A 397 -5.38 21.30 24.00
N GLN A 398 -4.69 22.42 24.14
CA GLN A 398 -4.93 23.44 25.16
C GLN A 398 -5.87 24.55 24.66
N LEU A 399 -6.01 24.70 23.34
CA LEU A 399 -6.83 25.74 22.72
C LEU A 399 -8.31 25.38 22.63
N GLY A 400 -8.65 24.08 22.59
CA GLY A 400 -10.04 23.65 22.43
C GLY A 400 -10.20 22.13 22.38
N LYS A 401 -11.46 21.67 22.43
CA LYS A 401 -11.79 20.23 22.28
C LYS A 401 -12.22 19.88 20.86
N THR A 402 -12.63 20.88 20.09
CA THR A 402 -13.05 20.73 18.69
C THR A 402 -12.22 21.65 17.79
N THR A 403 -12.18 21.35 16.49
CA THR A 403 -11.57 22.23 15.49
C THR A 403 -12.19 23.63 15.49
N THR A 404 -13.48 23.72 15.80
CA THR A 404 -14.21 24.99 15.93
C THR A 404 -13.73 25.82 17.12
N ASP A 405 -13.56 25.19 18.30
CA ASP A 405 -13.02 25.88 19.48
C ASP A 405 -11.62 26.45 19.21
N VAL A 406 -10.78 25.63 18.56
CA VAL A 406 -9.41 26.03 18.19
C VAL A 406 -9.43 27.18 17.18
N ALA A 407 -10.29 27.14 16.17
CA ALA A 407 -10.43 28.20 15.18
C ALA A 407 -10.87 29.53 15.82
N ILE A 408 -11.82 29.49 16.76
CA ILE A 408 -12.27 30.66 17.53
C ILE A 408 -11.12 31.23 18.37
N ALA A 409 -10.34 30.37 19.03
CA ALA A 409 -9.24 30.79 19.88
C ALA A 409 -8.07 31.43 19.10
N ILE A 410 -7.91 31.09 17.82
CA ILE A 410 -6.84 31.60 16.97
C ILE A 410 -7.26 32.88 16.22
N ASP A 411 -8.53 32.95 15.80
CA ASP A 411 -9.08 34.05 15.01
C ASP A 411 -8.29 34.32 13.71
N SER A 412 -8.00 33.25 12.95
CA SER A 412 -7.27 33.33 11.68
C SER A 412 -7.91 32.50 10.60
N GLN A 413 -8.45 33.16 9.58
CA GLN A 413 -9.06 32.50 8.42
C GLN A 413 -8.09 31.54 7.71
N THR A 414 -6.80 31.90 7.65
CA THR A 414 -5.77 31.04 7.02
C THR A 414 -5.59 29.73 7.78
N VAL A 415 -5.53 29.79 9.12
CA VAL A 415 -5.38 28.59 9.96
C VAL A 415 -6.65 27.74 9.91
N THR A 416 -7.82 28.38 9.97
CA THR A 416 -9.12 27.70 9.87
C THR A 416 -9.26 26.93 8.56
N LEU A 417 -8.90 27.53 7.42
CA LEU A 417 -8.92 26.85 6.12
C LEU A 417 -7.94 25.68 6.07
N ALA A 418 -6.75 25.84 6.66
CA ALA A 418 -5.75 24.76 6.70
C ALA A 418 -6.20 23.56 7.56
N MET A 419 -7.09 23.78 8.54
CA MET A 419 -7.65 22.75 9.42
C MET A 419 -8.94 22.12 8.90
N GLN A 420 -9.45 22.54 7.73
CA GLN A 420 -10.75 22.09 7.22
C GLN A 420 -10.87 20.57 7.09
N ASP A 421 -9.75 19.91 6.79
CA ASP A 421 -9.67 18.46 6.60
C ASP A 421 -9.14 17.70 7.83
N PHE A 422 -8.88 18.40 8.95
CA PHE A 422 -8.33 17.76 10.15
C PHE A 422 -9.44 16.99 10.89
N PRO A 423 -9.08 15.94 11.66
CA PRO A 423 -10.02 15.33 12.59
C PRO A 423 -10.59 16.37 13.57
N ASP A 424 -11.90 16.32 13.85
CA ASP A 424 -12.53 17.34 14.69
C ASP A 424 -11.94 17.40 16.12
N ASP A 425 -11.54 16.26 16.69
CA ASP A 425 -10.87 16.18 17.99
C ASP A 425 -9.35 16.41 17.84
N PRO A 426 -8.78 17.51 18.39
CA PRO A 426 -7.36 17.82 18.29
C PRO A 426 -6.43 16.74 18.83
N LYS A 427 -6.89 15.86 19.72
CA LYS A 427 -6.10 14.75 20.25
C LYS A 427 -5.88 13.63 19.24
N LYS A 428 -6.67 13.60 18.17
CA LYS A 428 -6.58 12.59 17.11
C LYS A 428 -5.79 13.07 15.90
N TRP A 429 -5.25 14.29 15.95
CA TRP A 429 -4.41 14.81 14.87
C TRP A 429 -3.13 13.98 14.74
N SER A 430 -2.77 13.71 13.50
CA SER A 430 -1.50 13.11 13.12
C SER A 430 -0.31 14.03 13.43
N ASP A 431 0.89 13.45 13.51
CA ASP A 431 2.13 14.22 13.72
C ASP A 431 2.26 15.37 12.72
N LEU A 432 1.90 15.13 11.45
CA LEU A 432 2.01 16.13 10.41
C LEU A 432 0.98 17.26 10.57
N GLU A 433 -0.24 16.94 10.98
CA GLU A 433 -1.29 17.94 11.27
C GLU A 433 -0.90 18.80 12.46
N VAL A 434 -0.44 18.18 13.56
CA VAL A 434 0.05 18.87 14.76
C VAL A 434 1.19 19.84 14.41
N ARG A 435 2.20 19.36 13.69
CA ARG A 435 3.34 20.19 13.29
C ARG A 435 2.96 21.30 12.33
N THR A 436 2.08 21.01 11.36
CA THR A 436 1.57 22.01 10.41
C THR A 436 0.82 23.11 11.14
N PHE A 437 -0.05 22.73 12.08
CA PHE A 437 -0.78 23.65 12.93
C PHE A 437 0.16 24.54 13.75
N HIS A 438 1.10 23.96 14.50
CA HIS A 438 2.04 24.76 15.31
C HIS A 438 2.84 25.73 14.46
N ARG A 439 3.30 25.32 13.28
CA ARG A 439 4.00 26.21 12.35
C ARG A 439 3.12 27.37 11.89
N LEU A 440 1.86 27.10 11.50
CA LEU A 440 0.93 28.15 11.07
C LEU A 440 0.58 29.11 12.21
N VAL A 441 0.45 28.62 13.45
CA VAL A 441 0.24 29.46 14.62
C VAL A 441 1.42 30.39 14.86
N LEU A 442 2.67 29.90 14.74
CA LEU A 442 3.86 30.77 14.83
C LEU A 442 3.86 31.84 13.72
N GLU A 443 3.54 31.46 12.48
CA GLU A 443 3.46 32.38 11.34
C GLU A 443 2.35 33.44 11.49
N HIS A 444 1.28 33.12 12.21
CA HIS A 444 0.19 34.04 12.48
C HIS A 444 0.50 34.98 13.66
N VAL A 445 1.08 34.45 14.74
CA VAL A 445 1.29 35.17 16.00
C VAL A 445 2.51 36.10 15.96
N PHE A 446 3.55 35.74 15.21
CA PHE A 446 4.78 36.51 15.12
C PHE A 446 4.95 37.08 13.72
N ALA A 447 4.93 38.40 13.60
CA ALA A 447 4.97 39.08 12.29
C ALA A 447 6.29 38.85 11.55
N ASN A 448 7.39 38.65 12.29
CA ASN A 448 8.72 38.40 11.73
C ASN A 448 9.01 36.92 11.44
N MET A 449 8.02 36.04 11.67
CA MET A 449 8.16 34.63 11.34
C MET A 449 8.08 34.42 9.82
N PRO A 450 9.00 33.67 9.20
CA PRO A 450 8.98 33.42 7.77
C PRO A 450 7.75 32.59 7.39
N ARG A 451 6.99 33.06 6.39
CA ARG A 451 5.81 32.34 5.90
C ARG A 451 6.19 31.27 4.90
N ARG A 452 5.73 30.04 5.10
CA ARG A 452 6.06 28.90 4.23
C ARG A 452 5.64 29.13 2.77
N ALA A 453 4.43 29.67 2.56
CA ALA A 453 3.86 29.87 1.22
C ALA A 453 4.74 30.73 0.30
N ALA A 454 5.51 31.67 0.86
CA ALA A 454 6.36 32.58 0.07
C ALA A 454 7.57 31.89 -0.58
N THR A 455 7.93 30.67 -0.16
CA THR A 455 9.19 30.01 -0.60
C THR A 455 9.01 28.58 -1.11
N ALA A 456 7.87 27.93 -0.82
CA ALA A 456 7.73 26.48 -1.00
C ALA A 456 6.89 26.03 -2.20
N GLY A 457 5.97 26.85 -2.72
CA GLY A 457 4.90 26.37 -3.61
C GLY A 457 3.88 25.47 -2.89
N PRO A 458 2.83 24.99 -3.57
CA PRO A 458 1.79 24.18 -2.93
C PRO A 458 2.31 22.78 -2.53
N ARG A 459 1.72 22.23 -1.46
CA ARG A 459 1.93 20.84 -1.04
C ARG A 459 1.51 19.90 -2.17
N ARG A 460 2.36 18.94 -2.54
CA ARG A 460 2.09 18.01 -3.64
C ARG A 460 2.42 16.57 -3.27
N THR A 461 1.48 15.66 -3.49
CA THR A 461 1.74 14.22 -3.38
C THR A 461 2.58 13.75 -4.57
N LEU A 462 3.81 13.32 -4.31
CA LEU A 462 4.70 12.80 -5.34
C LEU A 462 4.36 11.34 -5.67
N SER A 463 4.17 10.52 -4.64
CA SER A 463 3.83 9.11 -4.78
C SER A 463 3.18 8.57 -3.52
N TYR A 464 2.38 7.51 -3.69
CA TYR A 464 2.13 6.52 -2.65
C TYR A 464 3.09 5.36 -2.90
N LEU A 465 3.71 4.85 -1.84
CA LEU A 465 4.65 3.74 -1.91
C LEU A 465 4.17 2.62 -0.99
N GLY A 466 4.16 1.39 -1.50
CA GLY A 466 3.67 0.21 -0.79
C GLY A 466 4.76 -0.82 -0.53
N ARG A 467 4.37 -2.02 -0.11
CA ARG A 467 5.29 -3.15 0.12
C ARG A 467 6.25 -3.34 -1.07
N GLY A 468 7.54 -3.43 -0.77
CA GLY A 468 8.62 -3.61 -1.75
C GLY A 468 9.21 -2.32 -2.31
N ASP A 469 8.54 -1.17 -2.16
CA ASP A 469 9.10 0.11 -2.54
C ASP A 469 10.15 0.61 -1.52
N TYR A 470 10.98 1.54 -1.94
CA TYR A 470 12.01 2.16 -1.11
C TYR A 470 12.12 3.67 -1.31
N PHE A 471 12.60 4.35 -0.27
CA PHE A 471 12.75 5.79 -0.25
C PHE A 471 13.90 6.27 0.64
N GLY A 472 14.33 7.52 0.41
CA GLY A 472 15.38 8.19 1.18
C GLY A 472 16.80 7.96 0.66
N GLU A 473 17.01 7.20 -0.41
CA GLU A 473 18.33 6.89 -0.96
C GLU A 473 19.06 8.10 -1.54
N ILE A 474 18.34 9.05 -2.16
CA ILE A 474 18.92 10.25 -2.79
C ILE A 474 19.79 11.00 -1.81
N GLY A 475 19.24 11.36 -0.65
CA GLY A 475 19.97 12.18 0.31
C GLY A 475 21.13 11.45 0.97
N VAL A 476 21.03 10.13 1.13
CA VAL A 476 22.10 9.31 1.74
C VAL A 476 23.32 9.23 0.82
N ILE A 477 23.12 9.07 -0.49
CA ILE A 477 24.21 8.96 -1.45
C ILE A 477 24.73 10.31 -1.91
N ALA A 478 23.84 11.25 -2.23
CA ALA A 478 24.23 12.59 -2.65
C ALA A 478 24.80 13.43 -1.49
N ASN A 479 24.72 12.94 -0.24
CA ASN A 479 24.99 13.72 0.98
C ASN A 479 24.19 15.02 0.98
N GLU A 480 22.94 14.94 0.53
CA GLU A 480 22.00 16.05 0.46
C GLU A 480 20.91 15.90 1.52
N PRO A 481 20.30 17.00 1.97
CA PRO A 481 19.08 16.95 2.78
C PRO A 481 17.94 16.20 2.06
N ARG A 482 16.94 15.74 2.82
CA ARG A 482 15.77 15.04 2.23
C ARG A 482 15.08 15.91 1.18
N SER A 483 14.72 15.31 0.04
CA SER A 483 14.03 16.03 -1.05
C SER A 483 12.51 16.07 -0.91
N ALA A 484 11.92 15.29 -0.01
CA ALA A 484 10.49 15.24 0.26
C ALA A 484 10.21 14.82 1.71
N THR A 485 8.99 15.10 2.19
CA THR A 485 8.46 14.60 3.47
C THR A 485 7.79 13.25 3.24
N VAL A 486 7.99 12.30 4.15
CA VAL A 486 7.39 10.96 4.08
C VAL A 486 6.73 10.62 5.41
N TYR A 487 5.49 10.12 5.36
CA TYR A 487 4.74 9.70 6.54
C TYR A 487 3.91 8.46 6.25
N ALA A 488 3.60 7.72 7.31
CA ALA A 488 2.74 6.55 7.27
C ALA A 488 1.30 6.95 6.94
N TYR A 489 0.71 6.29 5.95
CA TYR A 489 -0.61 6.62 5.41
C TYR A 489 -1.52 5.40 5.46
N ASP A 490 -2.82 5.66 5.62
CA ASP A 490 -3.86 4.64 5.59
C ASP A 490 -4.94 5.02 4.59
N HIS A 491 -5.62 4.02 4.06
CA HIS A 491 -6.69 4.22 3.10
C HIS A 491 -7.83 5.01 3.77
N PRO A 492 -8.30 6.12 3.16
CA PRO A 492 -9.43 6.89 3.69
C PRO A 492 -10.75 6.09 3.76
N ASP A 493 -10.81 4.92 3.10
CA ASP A 493 -11.95 4.02 3.02
C ASP A 493 -11.61 2.63 3.58
N GLY A 494 -11.02 2.55 4.77
CA GLY A 494 -11.06 1.34 5.61
C GLY A 494 -12.49 0.88 5.98
N GLY A 495 -13.50 1.23 5.18
CA GLY A 495 -14.92 1.00 5.42
C GLY A 495 -15.62 2.10 6.20
N ALA A 496 -15.09 3.32 6.34
CA ALA A 496 -15.77 4.35 7.14
C ALA A 496 -17.17 4.72 6.59
N ASN A 497 -17.36 4.71 5.27
CA ASN A 497 -18.68 4.93 4.65
C ASN A 497 -19.53 3.66 4.48
N GLN A 498 -19.02 2.49 4.87
CA GLN A 498 -19.85 1.33 5.20
C GLN A 498 -19.74 1.10 6.69
N ARG A 499 -20.63 1.71 7.48
CA ARG A 499 -20.88 1.29 8.88
C ARG A 499 -21.06 -0.23 8.89
N VAL A 500 -20.00 -0.98 9.15
CA VAL A 500 -20.10 -2.38 9.55
C VAL A 500 -20.69 -2.30 10.95
N PRO A 501 -21.93 -2.77 11.15
CA PRO A 501 -22.47 -2.89 12.48
C PRO A 501 -21.61 -3.92 13.21
N ASP A 502 -21.06 -3.53 14.36
CA ASP A 502 -20.49 -4.41 15.38
C ASP A 502 -18.95 -4.66 15.42
N SER A 503 -18.12 -3.69 15.03
CA SER A 503 -16.75 -3.64 15.57
C SER A 503 -16.74 -2.96 16.95
N ARG A 504 -17.21 -3.67 17.97
CA ARG A 504 -17.17 -3.27 19.39
C ARG A 504 -15.75 -3.06 19.96
N THR A 505 -14.70 -3.33 19.16
CA THR A 505 -13.29 -3.33 19.59
C THR A 505 -12.48 -2.10 19.19
N GLY A 506 -13.03 -1.17 18.39
CA GLY A 506 -12.22 -0.11 17.79
C GLY A 506 -11.30 -0.68 16.72
N ALA A 507 -11.20 -0.02 15.57
CA ALA A 507 -10.27 -0.42 14.53
C ALA A 507 -8.84 -0.44 15.11
N VAL A 508 -8.11 -1.54 14.93
CA VAL A 508 -6.67 -1.57 15.19
C VAL A 508 -6.06 -0.49 14.29
N PRO A 509 -5.26 0.46 14.84
CA PRO A 509 -4.61 1.45 13.99
C PRO A 509 -3.75 0.71 12.97
N SER A 510 -4.00 1.01 11.70
CA SER A 510 -3.11 0.67 10.60
C SER A 510 -1.70 1.17 10.92
N ARG A 511 -0.70 0.38 10.56
CA ARG A 511 0.71 0.67 10.82
C ARG A 511 1.53 0.33 9.60
N VAL A 512 2.61 1.08 9.42
CA VAL A 512 3.59 0.84 8.37
C VAL A 512 4.82 0.23 9.02
N GLU A 513 5.29 -0.86 8.43
CA GLU A 513 6.48 -1.55 8.87
C GLU A 513 7.58 -1.32 7.83
N LEU A 514 8.73 -0.83 8.28
CA LEU A 514 9.84 -0.42 7.42
C LEU A 514 11.12 -1.15 7.84
N VAL A 515 11.94 -1.42 6.85
CA VAL A 515 13.35 -1.80 7.01
C VAL A 515 14.18 -0.52 6.91
N LYS A 516 14.86 -0.15 7.99
CA LYS A 516 15.75 1.00 8.07
C LYS A 516 17.21 0.54 7.97
N ILE A 517 17.97 1.17 7.08
CA ILE A 517 19.40 0.93 6.88
C ILE A 517 20.13 2.24 7.14
N SER A 518 21.16 2.23 7.99
CA SER A 518 21.91 3.44 8.32
C SER A 518 22.70 3.97 7.12
N LYS A 519 22.96 5.28 7.10
CA LYS A 519 23.81 5.93 6.09
C LYS A 519 25.17 5.26 5.98
N ALA A 520 25.82 4.99 7.11
CA ALA A 520 27.14 4.36 7.14
C ALA A 520 27.12 2.97 6.49
N ALA A 521 26.15 2.13 6.86
CA ALA A 521 26.01 0.79 6.31
C ALA A 521 25.70 0.81 4.80
N PHE A 522 24.82 1.70 4.37
CA PHE A 522 24.47 1.82 2.95
C PHE A 522 25.63 2.38 2.12
N GLN A 523 26.37 3.36 2.64
CA GLN A 523 27.55 3.91 1.95
C GLN A 523 28.68 2.88 1.86
N GLU A 524 28.93 2.09 2.91
CA GLU A 524 29.87 0.97 2.84
C GLU A 524 29.46 -0.05 1.77
N LEU A 525 28.17 -0.38 1.71
CA LEU A 525 27.64 -1.31 0.71
C LEU A 525 27.83 -0.78 -0.72
N VAL A 526 27.46 0.48 -0.96
CA VAL A 526 27.65 1.15 -2.27
C VAL A 526 29.13 1.24 -2.65
N ALA A 527 30.02 1.49 -1.69
CA ALA A 527 31.46 1.50 -1.92
C ALA A 527 32.02 0.11 -2.25
N SER A 528 31.46 -0.95 -1.64
CA SER A 528 31.89 -2.33 -1.88
C SER A 528 31.43 -2.89 -3.23
N SER A 529 30.35 -2.35 -3.81
CA SER A 529 29.72 -2.87 -5.03
C SER A 529 29.60 -1.82 -6.13
N PRO A 530 30.51 -1.82 -7.14
CA PRO A 530 30.46 -0.88 -8.26
C PRO A 530 29.16 -0.95 -9.08
N LYS A 531 28.55 -2.14 -9.16
CA LYS A 531 27.28 -2.35 -9.86
C LYS A 531 26.12 -1.68 -9.14
N LEU A 532 26.02 -1.88 -7.82
CA LEU A 532 25.05 -1.18 -6.98
C LEU A 532 25.22 0.33 -7.14
N LYS A 533 26.45 0.85 -7.03
CA LYS A 533 26.73 2.28 -7.21
C LYS A 533 26.17 2.82 -8.53
N ALA A 534 26.50 2.18 -9.66
CA ALA A 534 26.01 2.62 -10.97
C ALA A 534 24.47 2.63 -11.06
N LYS A 535 23.82 1.63 -10.46
CA LYS A 535 22.35 1.54 -10.42
C LYS A 535 21.74 2.65 -9.59
N VAL A 536 22.29 2.93 -8.40
CA VAL A 536 21.74 3.99 -7.56
C VAL A 536 22.03 5.36 -8.14
N ASP A 537 23.20 5.58 -8.73
CA ASP A 537 23.52 6.82 -9.46
C ASP A 537 22.51 7.05 -10.60
N ALA A 538 22.13 6.00 -11.34
CA ALA A 538 21.10 6.09 -12.38
C ALA A 538 19.71 6.43 -11.82
N VAL A 539 19.29 5.78 -10.72
CA VAL A 539 18.01 6.07 -10.05
C VAL A 539 18.00 7.49 -9.49
N ILE A 540 19.11 7.96 -8.90
CA ILE A 540 19.24 9.33 -8.39
C ILE A 540 19.19 10.32 -9.54
N ALA A 541 19.90 10.07 -10.64
CA ALA A 541 19.85 10.93 -11.81
C ALA A 541 18.41 11.04 -12.35
N GLN A 542 17.71 9.91 -12.47
CA GLN A 542 16.31 9.88 -12.90
C GLN A 542 15.39 10.63 -11.93
N ARG A 543 15.48 10.36 -10.62
CA ARG A 543 14.64 11.01 -9.60
C ARG A 543 14.96 12.52 -9.47
N LYS A 544 16.23 12.94 -9.61
CA LYS A 544 16.62 14.36 -9.63
C LYS A 544 16.10 15.07 -10.87
N GLN A 545 16.21 14.46 -12.05
CA GLN A 545 15.62 14.99 -13.28
C GLN A 545 14.10 15.14 -13.13
N ARG A 546 13.44 14.13 -12.55
CA ARG A 546 12.01 14.15 -12.21
C ARG A 546 11.65 15.31 -11.29
N SER A 547 12.41 15.52 -10.21
CA SER A 547 12.17 16.64 -9.29
C SER A 547 12.41 18.01 -9.94
N VAL A 548 13.51 18.18 -10.70
CA VAL A 548 13.86 19.47 -11.32
C VAL A 548 12.87 19.88 -12.41
N GLN A 549 12.47 18.96 -13.30
CA GLN A 549 11.45 19.24 -14.32
C GLN A 549 10.10 19.63 -13.69
N GLN A 550 9.74 18.98 -12.58
CA GLN A 550 8.49 19.25 -11.86
C GLN A 550 8.51 20.54 -11.02
N THR A 551 9.68 21.11 -10.72
CA THR A 551 9.80 22.41 -10.02
C THR A 551 9.76 23.58 -11.00
N GLN A 552 10.20 23.38 -12.25
CA GLN A 552 10.26 24.45 -13.26
C GLN A 552 8.91 24.76 -13.93
N THR A 553 7.99 23.80 -14.01
CA THR A 553 6.63 24.04 -14.57
C THR A 553 5.69 24.80 -13.62
N ASP A 554 5.99 24.84 -12.32
CA ASP A 554 5.01 25.21 -11.30
C ASP A 554 5.35 26.56 -10.62
N ALA A 555 6.47 27.19 -10.96
CA ALA A 555 6.86 28.50 -10.40
C ALA A 555 5.99 29.68 -10.89
N SER A 556 5.10 29.47 -11.88
CA SER A 556 4.16 30.47 -12.39
C SER A 556 2.82 30.52 -11.64
N SER A 557 2.52 29.56 -10.75
CA SER A 557 1.22 29.45 -10.08
C SER A 557 1.19 30.15 -8.71
N PHE A 558 1.51 31.44 -8.70
CA PHE A 558 1.43 32.27 -7.49
C PHE A 558 0.53 33.47 -7.77
N VAL A 559 -0.80 33.28 -7.78
CA VAL A 559 -1.84 34.30 -7.53
C VAL A 559 -3.24 33.64 -7.43
N SER A 560 -3.94 34.02 -6.35
CA SER A 560 -5.37 33.93 -6.04
C SER A 560 -6.08 32.57 -5.87
N ALA A 561 -6.06 32.05 -4.63
CA ALA A 561 -7.11 31.19 -4.08
C ALA A 561 -8.28 32.02 -3.49
N GLN A 562 -8.85 32.95 -4.28
CA GLN A 562 -9.90 33.85 -3.77
C GLN A 562 -11.07 34.10 -4.73
N SER A 563 -11.26 33.24 -5.72
CA SER A 563 -12.45 33.28 -6.57
C SER A 563 -12.86 31.86 -6.89
N GLN A 564 -13.86 31.33 -6.20
CA GLN A 564 -14.49 30.06 -6.57
C GLN A 564 -16.00 30.18 -6.44
N SER A 565 -16.70 29.83 -7.52
CA SER A 565 -18.10 29.49 -7.46
C SER A 565 -18.23 28.06 -6.93
N PRO A 566 -19.29 27.72 -6.17
CA PRO A 566 -19.53 26.35 -5.69
C PRO A 566 -19.53 25.29 -6.80
N GLU A 567 -19.88 25.68 -8.03
CA GLU A 567 -19.89 24.81 -9.21
C GLU A 567 -18.46 24.39 -9.62
N PHE A 568 -17.47 25.28 -9.52
CA PHE A 568 -16.08 24.98 -9.87
C PHE A 568 -15.43 23.95 -8.93
N GLU A 569 -15.77 24.03 -7.64
CA GLU A 569 -15.35 23.08 -6.60
C GLU A 569 -16.06 21.72 -6.78
N GLN A 570 -17.38 21.71 -6.99
CA GLN A 570 -18.15 20.48 -7.21
C GLN A 570 -17.66 19.68 -8.42
N LEU A 571 -17.20 20.35 -9.47
CA LEU A 571 -16.65 19.71 -10.66
C LEU A 571 -15.20 19.20 -10.49
N GLY A 572 -14.58 19.48 -9.33
CA GLY A 572 -13.23 19.04 -8.97
C GLY A 572 -12.15 19.52 -9.96
N LEU A 573 -12.36 20.68 -10.58
CA LEU A 573 -11.48 21.19 -11.65
C LEU A 573 -10.12 21.65 -11.08
N ILE A 574 -10.10 22.12 -9.84
CA ILE A 574 -8.92 22.67 -9.13
C ILE A 574 -7.79 21.64 -8.97
N GLN A 575 -8.13 20.35 -8.90
CA GLN A 575 -7.17 19.28 -8.64
C GLN A 575 -6.41 18.82 -9.88
N GLY A 576 -6.89 19.19 -11.09
CA GLY A 576 -6.36 18.71 -12.37
C GLY A 576 -5.17 19.52 -12.87
N GLN A 577 -3.98 18.92 -12.89
CA GLN A 577 -2.78 19.57 -13.43
C GLN A 577 -2.72 19.56 -14.97
N LYS A 578 -3.32 18.54 -15.60
CA LYS A 578 -3.33 18.34 -17.05
C LYS A 578 -4.76 18.12 -17.52
N LEU A 579 -5.63 19.06 -17.21
CA LEU A 579 -7.04 19.01 -17.54
C LEU A 579 -7.23 19.08 -19.06
N MET A 580 -7.99 18.14 -19.61
CA MET A 580 -8.41 18.20 -21.01
C MET A 580 -9.60 19.16 -21.11
N LEU A 581 -9.56 20.08 -22.08
CA LEU A 581 -10.68 20.95 -22.43
C LEU A 581 -10.94 20.88 -23.94
N ILE A 582 -12.22 20.99 -24.29
CA ILE A 582 -12.68 21.18 -25.67
C ILE A 582 -13.45 22.50 -25.73
N ASP A 583 -12.93 23.48 -26.47
CA ASP A 583 -13.61 24.74 -26.78
C ASP A 583 -14.80 24.46 -27.70
N LEU A 584 -16.02 24.66 -27.20
CA LEU A 584 -17.26 24.37 -27.92
C LEU A 584 -17.56 25.39 -29.02
N ASP A 585 -16.96 26.58 -28.99
CA ASP A 585 -17.14 27.58 -30.05
C ASP A 585 -16.30 27.23 -31.29
N ARG A 586 -15.19 26.51 -31.09
CA ARG A 586 -14.29 26.04 -32.16
C ARG A 586 -14.55 24.60 -32.59
N CYS A 587 -15.08 23.77 -31.70
CA CYS A 587 -15.25 22.35 -31.94
C CYS A 587 -16.38 22.06 -32.94
N THR A 588 -16.03 21.44 -34.06
CA THR A 588 -16.99 20.95 -35.07
C THR A 588 -17.45 19.51 -34.83
N ARG A 589 -16.98 18.87 -33.75
CA ARG A 589 -17.21 17.44 -33.43
C ARG A 589 -16.76 16.46 -34.52
N CYS A 590 -15.69 16.79 -35.24
CA CYS A 590 -15.08 15.93 -36.26
C CYS A 590 -14.41 14.65 -35.73
N ASN A 591 -14.40 14.42 -34.41
CA ASN A 591 -13.90 13.22 -33.72
C ASN A 591 -12.40 12.89 -33.87
N GLN A 592 -11.62 13.75 -34.53
CA GLN A 592 -10.19 13.52 -34.77
C GLN A 592 -9.36 13.36 -33.48
N CYS A 593 -9.73 14.03 -32.39
CA CYS A 593 -9.04 13.89 -31.10
C CYS A 593 -9.19 12.49 -30.48
N VAL A 594 -10.33 11.82 -30.69
CA VAL A 594 -10.59 10.45 -30.21
C VAL A 594 -9.90 9.44 -31.11
N GLU A 595 -10.01 9.60 -32.44
CA GLU A 595 -9.34 8.73 -33.41
C GLU A 595 -7.81 8.74 -33.23
N ALA A 596 -7.23 9.92 -33.01
CA ALA A 596 -5.81 10.05 -32.72
C ALA A 596 -5.40 9.41 -31.38
N CYS A 597 -6.28 9.42 -30.38
CA CYS A 597 -6.04 8.73 -29.12
C CYS A 597 -6.01 7.20 -29.34
N VAL A 598 -7.02 6.66 -30.03
CA VAL A 598 -7.08 5.23 -30.40
C VAL A 598 -5.83 4.81 -31.18
N ALA A 599 -5.43 5.59 -32.19
CA ALA A 599 -4.26 5.30 -33.01
C ALA A 599 -2.92 5.36 -32.25
N ALA A 600 -2.85 6.12 -31.15
CA ALA A 600 -1.65 6.25 -30.32
C ALA A 600 -1.43 5.07 -29.37
N HIS A 601 -2.43 4.21 -29.16
CA HIS A 601 -2.37 3.10 -28.19
C HIS A 601 -2.52 1.74 -28.88
N ASP A 602 -1.65 0.80 -28.50
CA ASP A 602 -1.52 -0.51 -29.17
C ASP A 602 -2.71 -1.45 -28.93
N ASP A 603 -3.56 -1.17 -27.94
CA ASP A 603 -4.78 -1.91 -27.66
C ASP A 603 -6.00 -1.39 -28.44
N GLY A 604 -5.87 -0.30 -29.19
CA GLY A 604 -6.94 0.23 -30.04
C GLY A 604 -8.13 0.82 -29.28
N HIS A 605 -7.98 1.14 -27.98
CA HIS A 605 -9.04 1.73 -27.18
C HIS A 605 -8.76 3.20 -26.86
N THR A 606 -9.80 4.03 -26.77
CA THR A 606 -9.65 5.45 -26.41
C THR A 606 -9.43 5.64 -24.91
N ARG A 607 -8.65 6.65 -24.54
CA ARG A 607 -8.50 7.17 -23.16
C ARG A 607 -9.14 8.56 -23.01
N LEU A 608 -9.96 8.93 -24.00
CA LEU A 608 -10.65 10.20 -24.11
C LEU A 608 -12.09 9.95 -24.53
N TYR A 609 -13.03 10.34 -23.68
CA TYR A 609 -14.46 10.30 -23.99
C TYR A 609 -14.98 11.73 -23.99
N LEU A 610 -15.60 12.14 -25.09
CA LEU A 610 -16.18 13.49 -25.28
C LEU A 610 -17.51 13.65 -24.54
N ASP A 611 -17.55 13.14 -23.31
CA ASP A 611 -18.62 13.28 -22.34
C ASP A 611 -18.03 13.82 -21.04
N GLY A 612 -18.82 14.53 -20.26
CA GLY A 612 -18.36 15.19 -19.04
C GLY A 612 -18.99 16.56 -18.82
N PRO A 613 -18.65 17.21 -17.69
CA PRO A 613 -19.24 18.47 -17.32
C PRO A 613 -18.86 19.59 -18.30
N ARG A 614 -19.77 20.55 -18.45
CA ARG A 614 -19.50 21.79 -19.17
C ARG A 614 -19.24 22.89 -18.16
N PHE A 615 -18.28 23.72 -18.47
CA PHE A 615 -17.98 24.91 -17.71
C PHE A 615 -17.77 26.04 -18.71
N GLU A 616 -18.63 27.06 -18.66
CA GLU A 616 -18.72 28.11 -19.68
C GLU A 616 -18.85 27.51 -21.11
N ASN A 617 -18.01 27.95 -22.04
CA ASN A 617 -17.95 27.45 -23.42
C ASN A 617 -17.03 26.22 -23.58
N TYR A 618 -16.56 25.61 -22.48
CA TYR A 618 -15.69 24.43 -22.53
C TYR A 618 -16.43 23.15 -22.10
N LEU A 619 -16.17 22.07 -22.84
CA LEU A 619 -16.42 20.72 -22.36
C LEU A 619 -15.16 20.20 -21.65
N VAL A 620 -15.35 19.63 -20.46
CA VAL A 620 -14.31 18.93 -19.70
C VAL A 620 -14.52 17.42 -19.89
N PRO A 621 -13.91 16.80 -20.93
CA PRO A 621 -14.12 15.40 -21.21
C PRO A 621 -13.54 14.47 -20.12
N ILE A 622 -14.08 13.26 -20.03
CA ILE A 622 -13.53 12.18 -19.21
C ILE A 622 -12.17 11.77 -19.80
N SER A 623 -11.12 12.21 -19.12
CA SER A 623 -9.73 11.83 -19.35
C SER A 623 -8.92 12.14 -18.10
N CYS A 624 -7.81 11.41 -17.89
CA CYS A 624 -6.99 11.57 -16.70
C CYS A 624 -6.59 13.04 -16.50
N ARG A 625 -6.78 13.55 -15.29
CA ARG A 625 -6.50 14.95 -14.93
C ARG A 625 -5.10 15.18 -14.36
N SER A 626 -4.29 14.12 -14.18
CA SER A 626 -2.98 14.19 -13.50
C SER A 626 -3.09 14.88 -12.13
N CYS A 627 -3.96 14.36 -11.27
CA CYS A 627 -4.35 15.02 -10.02
C CYS A 627 -3.15 15.30 -9.11
N LEU A 628 -3.17 16.42 -8.37
CA LEU A 628 -2.17 16.68 -7.32
C LEU A 628 -2.10 15.53 -6.32
N ASP A 629 -3.28 15.03 -5.90
CA ASP A 629 -3.42 13.83 -5.08
C ASP A 629 -3.97 12.64 -5.90
N PRO A 630 -3.13 11.66 -6.30
CA PRO A 630 -3.56 10.55 -7.15
C PRO A 630 -4.18 9.41 -6.32
N VAL A 631 -5.40 9.60 -5.82
CA VAL A 631 -6.09 8.60 -4.98
C VAL A 631 -6.21 7.24 -5.67
N CYS A 632 -6.29 7.20 -7.00
CA CYS A 632 -6.33 5.96 -7.81
C CYS A 632 -5.10 5.04 -7.65
N MET A 633 -3.99 5.54 -7.09
CA MET A 633 -2.79 4.73 -6.83
C MET A 633 -2.87 3.97 -5.49
N ILE A 634 -3.88 4.23 -4.67
CA ILE A 634 -4.01 3.62 -3.36
C ILE A 634 -4.47 2.17 -3.52
N GLY A 635 -3.77 1.23 -2.88
CA GLY A 635 -4.26 -0.15 -2.76
C GLY A 635 -4.07 -1.06 -3.98
N CYS A 636 -3.28 -0.68 -5.00
CA CYS A 636 -2.95 -1.62 -6.08
C CYS A 636 -2.19 -2.85 -5.53
N PRO A 637 -2.71 -4.08 -5.68
CA PRO A 637 -2.23 -5.26 -4.96
C PRO A 637 -0.90 -5.81 -5.53
N VAL A 638 -0.55 -5.37 -6.74
CA VAL A 638 0.63 -5.79 -7.50
C VAL A 638 1.50 -4.60 -7.92
N GLY A 639 1.23 -3.39 -7.39
CA GLY A 639 2.00 -2.19 -7.69
C GLY A 639 2.06 -1.80 -9.18
N SER A 640 1.03 -2.14 -9.97
CA SER A 640 1.02 -1.89 -11.42
C SER A 640 0.74 -0.44 -11.81
N ILE A 641 0.12 0.36 -10.94
CA ILE A 641 -0.21 1.76 -11.21
C ILE A 641 0.83 2.69 -10.58
N ASN A 642 1.37 3.61 -11.39
CA ASN A 642 2.47 4.48 -11.02
C ASN A 642 2.25 5.89 -11.56
N ARG A 643 2.86 6.89 -10.93
CA ARG A 643 2.96 8.25 -11.49
C ARG A 643 4.25 8.37 -12.29
N GLY A 644 4.19 8.91 -13.50
CA GLY A 644 5.34 9.21 -14.36
C GLY A 644 6.01 10.55 -14.04
N ASP A 645 6.95 10.95 -14.89
CA ASP A 645 7.81 12.11 -14.62
C ASP A 645 7.09 13.44 -14.89
N LYS A 646 6.19 13.47 -15.87
CA LYS A 646 5.40 14.66 -16.25
C LYS A 646 4.05 14.73 -15.51
N GLY A 647 3.90 13.91 -14.46
CA GLY A 647 2.70 13.84 -13.62
C GLY A 647 1.64 12.84 -14.11
N GLU A 648 1.81 12.25 -15.29
CA GLU A 648 0.90 11.28 -15.88
C GLU A 648 0.74 10.03 -15.01
N ILE A 649 -0.41 9.37 -15.10
CA ILE A 649 -0.61 8.06 -14.50
C ILE A 649 -0.26 7.00 -15.55
N VAL A 650 0.48 5.99 -15.13
CA VAL A 650 0.91 4.88 -15.97
C VAL A 650 0.52 3.56 -15.32
N ILE A 651 -0.10 2.67 -16.09
CA ILE A 651 -0.46 1.33 -15.64
C ILE A 651 0.42 0.34 -16.41
N GLU A 652 1.18 -0.45 -15.67
CA GLU A 652 2.13 -1.42 -16.20
C GLU A 652 1.43 -2.71 -16.65
N ASN A 653 2.11 -3.47 -17.51
CA ASN A 653 1.57 -4.68 -18.14
C ASN A 653 1.38 -5.86 -17.16
N TRP A 654 1.82 -5.72 -15.91
CA TRP A 654 1.51 -6.68 -14.83
C TRP A 654 0.25 -6.30 -14.04
N CYS A 655 -0.60 -5.44 -14.59
CA CYS A 655 -1.94 -5.23 -14.06
C CYS A 655 -2.75 -6.53 -14.09
N ILE A 656 -3.37 -6.86 -12.96
CA ILE A 656 -4.19 -8.08 -12.79
C ILE A 656 -5.69 -7.88 -13.07
N GLY A 657 -6.09 -6.69 -13.54
CA GLY A 657 -7.49 -6.43 -13.88
C GLY A 657 -8.45 -6.26 -12.68
N CYS A 658 -7.95 -5.96 -11.48
CA CYS A 658 -8.76 -5.97 -10.26
C CYS A 658 -9.76 -4.82 -10.08
N GLY A 659 -9.74 -3.79 -10.93
CA GLY A 659 -10.73 -2.69 -10.89
C GLY A 659 -10.53 -1.59 -9.83
N MET A 660 -9.80 -1.83 -8.73
CA MET A 660 -9.72 -0.86 -7.62
C MET A 660 -9.30 0.57 -8.02
N CYS A 661 -8.33 0.71 -8.92
CA CYS A 661 -7.92 2.03 -9.40
C CYS A 661 -9.02 2.75 -10.21
N ALA A 662 -9.87 1.99 -10.91
CA ALA A 662 -11.02 2.53 -11.64
C ALA A 662 -12.10 3.02 -10.66
N ASP A 663 -12.41 2.22 -9.65
CA ASP A 663 -13.39 2.56 -8.61
C ASP A 663 -12.97 3.80 -7.79
N GLN A 664 -11.68 3.93 -7.51
CA GLN A 664 -11.13 5.06 -6.77
C GLN A 664 -11.00 6.34 -7.59
N CYS A 665 -11.12 6.28 -8.93
CA CYS A 665 -10.99 7.48 -9.75
C CYS A 665 -12.25 8.34 -9.64
N PRO A 666 -12.21 9.53 -8.99
CA PRO A 666 -13.42 10.35 -8.79
C PRO A 666 -13.97 10.92 -10.11
N TYR A 667 -13.20 10.82 -11.19
CA TYR A 667 -13.53 11.36 -12.51
C TYR A 667 -13.78 10.26 -13.55
N GLY A 668 -13.84 8.98 -13.15
CA GLY A 668 -14.08 7.86 -14.07
C GLY A 668 -13.05 7.75 -15.21
N SER A 669 -11.84 8.28 -15.00
CA SER A 669 -10.83 8.42 -16.06
C SER A 669 -9.94 7.18 -16.25
N ILE A 670 -10.11 6.17 -15.41
CA ILE A 670 -9.48 4.87 -15.52
C ILE A 670 -10.57 3.88 -15.93
N LEU A 671 -10.29 3.10 -16.98
CA LEU A 671 -11.26 2.22 -17.61
C LEU A 671 -10.77 0.79 -17.60
N MET A 672 -11.68 -0.16 -17.47
CA MET A 672 -11.39 -1.58 -17.60
C MET A 672 -11.64 -1.99 -19.04
N ASN A 673 -10.56 -2.18 -19.80
CA ASN A 673 -10.66 -2.61 -21.20
C ASN A 673 -10.52 -4.12 -21.30
N PRO A 674 -11.27 -4.77 -22.21
CA PRO A 674 -11.08 -6.17 -22.49
C PRO A 674 -9.69 -6.40 -23.12
N LEU A 675 -9.04 -7.47 -22.68
CA LEU A 675 -7.82 -7.98 -23.29
C LEU A 675 -8.17 -8.67 -24.61
N THR A 676 -7.34 -8.47 -25.63
CA THR A 676 -7.52 -9.12 -26.94
C THR A 676 -7.52 -10.64 -26.85
N LYS A 677 -6.76 -11.18 -25.88
CA LYS A 677 -6.77 -12.59 -25.50
C LYS A 677 -6.84 -12.68 -23.98
N PRO A 678 -7.68 -13.55 -23.41
CA PRO A 678 -7.64 -13.83 -21.99
C PRO A 678 -6.24 -14.29 -21.57
N VAL A 679 -5.79 -13.84 -20.41
CA VAL A 679 -4.56 -14.34 -19.81
C VAL A 679 -4.91 -15.62 -19.07
N GLU A 680 -4.29 -16.71 -19.52
CA GLU A 680 -4.45 -18.04 -18.96
C GLU A 680 -3.14 -18.50 -18.31
N LEU A 681 -3.21 -19.62 -17.58
CA LEU A 681 -2.04 -20.30 -17.06
C LEU A 681 -1.05 -20.67 -18.19
N SER A 682 0.24 -20.57 -17.88
CA SER A 682 1.28 -21.10 -18.76
C SER A 682 1.14 -22.62 -18.91
N ASN A 683 1.60 -23.17 -20.03
CA ASN A 683 1.59 -24.63 -20.24
C ASN A 683 2.35 -25.37 -19.13
N GLN A 684 3.45 -24.77 -18.64
CA GLN A 684 4.21 -25.30 -17.51
C GLN A 684 3.37 -25.33 -16.22
N ALA A 685 2.62 -24.27 -15.93
CA ALA A 685 1.72 -24.23 -14.77
C ALA A 685 0.58 -25.25 -14.90
N ARG A 686 -0.04 -25.37 -16.09
CA ARG A 686 -1.08 -26.37 -16.37
C ARG A 686 -0.59 -27.79 -16.18
N GLN A 687 0.63 -28.08 -16.63
CA GLN A 687 1.22 -29.41 -16.47
C GLN A 687 1.54 -29.72 -15.01
N ALA A 688 1.98 -28.73 -14.22
CA ALA A 688 2.29 -28.89 -12.80
C ALA A 688 1.03 -29.10 -11.94
N LEU A 689 -0.07 -28.40 -12.26
CA LEU A 689 -1.32 -28.46 -11.50
C LEU A 689 -2.27 -29.58 -11.92
N GLY A 690 -2.07 -30.16 -13.11
CA GLY A 690 -2.94 -31.17 -13.70
C GLY A 690 -3.99 -30.55 -14.64
N ALA A 691 -4.40 -31.30 -15.67
CA ALA A 691 -5.29 -30.80 -16.73
C ALA A 691 -6.70 -30.37 -16.27
N GLU A 692 -7.11 -30.79 -15.07
CA GLU A 692 -8.45 -30.53 -14.51
C GLU A 692 -8.50 -29.32 -13.56
N SER A 693 -7.38 -28.63 -13.30
CA SER A 693 -7.39 -27.44 -12.43
C SER A 693 -8.10 -26.27 -13.11
N GLU A 694 -9.32 -25.95 -12.66
CA GLU A 694 -10.09 -24.79 -13.11
C GLU A 694 -9.55 -23.50 -12.48
N ILE A 695 -8.76 -22.74 -13.23
CA ILE A 695 -8.27 -21.41 -12.81
C ILE A 695 -8.86 -20.36 -13.74
N LYS A 696 -9.54 -19.37 -13.15
CA LYS A 696 -10.19 -18.28 -13.89
C LYS A 696 -9.18 -17.45 -14.69
N SER A 697 -9.47 -17.24 -15.98
CA SER A 697 -8.69 -16.36 -16.85
C SER A 697 -8.93 -14.89 -16.53
N ILE A 698 -7.91 -14.05 -16.73
CA ILE A 698 -8.07 -12.59 -16.67
C ILE A 698 -8.45 -12.07 -18.05
N THR A 699 -9.56 -11.36 -18.14
CA THR A 699 -10.13 -10.87 -19.41
C THR A 699 -10.02 -9.38 -19.59
N GLU A 700 -9.64 -8.62 -18.56
CA GLU A 700 -9.64 -7.16 -18.57
C GLU A 700 -8.37 -6.58 -17.96
N GLN A 701 -8.01 -5.39 -18.40
CA GLN A 701 -6.89 -4.61 -17.88
C GLN A 701 -7.30 -3.15 -17.70
N ALA A 702 -6.83 -2.54 -16.61
CA ALA A 702 -7.05 -1.12 -16.38
C ALA A 702 -6.20 -0.30 -17.35
N VAL A 703 -6.81 0.73 -17.95
CA VAL A 703 -6.16 1.69 -18.83
C VAL A 703 -6.43 3.11 -18.38
N VAL A 704 -5.50 4.01 -18.66
CA VAL A 704 -5.60 5.42 -18.30
C VAL A 704 -4.90 6.27 -19.35
N CYS A 705 -5.31 7.53 -19.51
CA CYS A 705 -4.57 8.49 -20.32
C CYS A 705 -3.20 8.74 -19.69
N ASP A 706 -2.14 8.32 -20.37
CA ASP A 706 -0.73 8.50 -20.01
C ASP A 706 -0.13 9.79 -20.59
N LEU A 707 -0.98 10.70 -21.08
CA LEU A 707 -0.60 11.92 -21.81
C LEU A 707 0.28 11.64 -23.05
N CYS A 708 0.15 10.44 -23.63
CA CYS A 708 1.00 9.96 -24.70
C CYS A 708 2.50 10.08 -24.35
N SER A 709 2.87 9.92 -23.06
CA SER A 709 4.24 10.15 -22.57
C SER A 709 5.28 9.24 -23.22
N SER A 710 4.84 8.11 -23.77
CA SER A 710 5.65 7.16 -24.52
C SER A 710 5.99 7.60 -25.96
N LEU A 711 5.38 8.67 -26.48
CA LEU A 711 5.66 9.19 -27.82
C LEU A 711 6.77 10.27 -27.80
N PRO A 712 7.60 10.35 -28.86
CA PRO A 712 8.72 11.30 -28.92
C PRO A 712 8.31 12.78 -29.01
N SER A 713 7.04 13.09 -29.36
CA SER A 713 6.48 14.45 -29.36
C SER A 713 5.76 14.75 -28.04
N GLN A 714 6.15 15.82 -27.34
CA GLN A 714 5.61 16.16 -26.01
C GLN A 714 4.13 16.57 -25.97
N SER A 715 3.47 16.79 -27.12
CA SER A 715 2.04 17.11 -27.16
C SER A 715 1.21 15.82 -27.27
N PRO A 716 0.19 15.61 -26.42
CA PRO A 716 -0.73 14.48 -26.55
C PRO A 716 -1.39 14.44 -27.93
N SER A 717 -1.52 13.25 -28.52
CA SER A 717 -2.05 13.06 -29.88
C SER A 717 -3.45 13.67 -30.06
N CYS A 718 -4.28 13.64 -29.01
CA CYS A 718 -5.63 14.20 -29.05
C CYS A 718 -5.67 15.74 -29.18
N VAL A 719 -4.62 16.43 -28.71
CA VAL A 719 -4.45 17.89 -28.87
C VAL A 719 -3.87 18.17 -30.25
N TYR A 720 -2.79 17.48 -30.60
CA TYR A 720 -2.09 17.66 -31.87
C TYR A 720 -2.99 17.42 -33.10
N ALA A 721 -3.87 16.42 -33.03
CA ALA A 721 -4.72 16.05 -34.16
C ALA A 721 -5.96 16.94 -34.35
N CYS A 722 -6.22 17.93 -33.48
CA CYS A 722 -7.40 18.77 -33.60
C CYS A 722 -7.21 19.81 -34.73
N PRO A 723 -7.97 19.75 -35.84
CA PRO A 723 -7.78 20.66 -36.98
C PRO A 723 -8.37 22.06 -36.73
N HIS A 724 -9.00 22.29 -35.58
CA HIS A 724 -9.71 23.52 -35.24
C HIS A 724 -9.13 24.22 -34.01
N ASP A 725 -8.01 23.75 -33.48
CA ASP A 725 -7.40 24.25 -32.23
C ASP A 725 -8.42 24.35 -31.08
N ALA A 726 -9.37 23.40 -31.06
CA ALA A 726 -10.44 23.34 -30.07
C ALA A 726 -10.04 22.48 -28.86
N ALA A 727 -9.18 21.48 -29.08
CA ALA A 727 -8.76 20.54 -28.04
C ALA A 727 -7.45 21.00 -27.39
N MET A 728 -7.42 21.10 -26.06
CA MET A 728 -6.26 21.59 -25.32
C MET A 728 -6.06 20.86 -23.99
N ARG A 729 -4.82 20.84 -23.51
CA ARG A 729 -4.44 20.36 -22.17
C ARG A 729 -3.90 21.53 -21.37
N VAL A 730 -4.57 21.86 -20.27
CA VAL A 730 -4.26 23.05 -19.47
C VAL A 730 -4.05 22.70 -18.01
N HIS A 731 -3.32 23.55 -17.30
CA HIS A 731 -3.36 23.58 -15.84
C HIS A 731 -4.64 24.33 -15.43
N ALA A 732 -5.53 23.69 -14.68
CA ALA A 732 -6.87 24.24 -14.44
C ALA A 732 -6.83 25.58 -13.69
N GLN A 733 -5.91 25.71 -12.73
CA GLN A 733 -5.76 26.95 -11.96
C GLN A 733 -5.31 28.10 -12.86
N ASP A 734 -4.28 27.86 -13.69
CA ASP A 734 -3.72 28.90 -14.56
C ASP A 734 -4.75 29.36 -15.61
N PHE A 735 -5.50 28.40 -16.16
CA PHE A 735 -6.43 28.69 -17.24
C PHE A 735 -7.67 29.46 -16.78
N PHE A 736 -8.26 29.06 -15.64
CA PHE A 736 -9.52 29.64 -15.17
C PHE A 736 -9.32 30.79 -14.17
N LEU A 737 -8.23 30.82 -13.40
CA LEU A 737 -8.04 31.80 -12.32
C LEU A 737 -7.13 32.96 -12.70
N SER A 738 -6.17 32.78 -13.62
CA SER A 738 -5.19 33.82 -13.93
C SER A 738 -5.68 34.89 -14.91
N GLY A 739 -6.90 34.75 -15.44
CA GLY A 739 -7.45 35.59 -16.51
C GLY A 739 -6.69 35.37 -17.83
N ARG A 740 -7.42 35.28 -18.95
CA ARG A 740 -6.77 35.33 -20.27
C ARG A 740 -6.01 36.66 -20.38
N LYS A 741 -4.69 36.61 -20.54
CA LYS A 741 -3.98 37.74 -21.17
C LYS A 741 -4.33 37.78 -22.65
#